data_AF-A0A9N9W873-F1
#
_entry.id   AF-A0A9N9W873-F1
#
_cell.length_a   1.000
_cell.length_b   1.000
_cell.length_c   1.000
_cell.angle_alpha   90.00
_cell.angle_beta   90.00
_cell.angle_gamma   90.00
#
_symmetry.space_group_name_H-M   'P 1'
#
loop_
_entity.id
_entity.type
_entity.pdbx_description
1 polymer ?
#
loop_
_entity_poly.entity_id
_entity_poly.type
_entity_poly.pdbx_seq_one_letter_code
_entity_poly.pdbx_strand_id
1 'polypeptide(L)'
;MQEYSWVLQQSDTYLVRPFSRTANQLHEVFRPLKKMSALHIFFDKAAASLLIKIPRLQLDFYINKGSEDIISRQYRGMHVNPQQAIRTLIGLADKLVLVKVGDSQNRSVLIPDWQPNYSRSPHNNHVTVNLHYSTTRVQSYQLNHHLHCLTGNGSLKSKLFLAELHALTSGLIEDPFTLHTGTEEALTILRSAGVHSFSSLSEAEIEILKRIATLSPARTFYPKHLKVMQVDNQGLSPLLQHLDFSRIVRALFKQASKASFLYKDFIKPPTIDRQHQGLEDREAIRSASFYKAGFGAEWHTIAEDVPYNRTRDRDQNSQRAIRVSKVAAVFRESPVQLPFQISLDAAQKIYTKLGGLPIFNPNQAGLHNLSFNAKWVGTAWGGIQKAFETRNPDDHFLLFSWVVSVAFAKDIDESTLSVLLGLMFYPQYRLMAFPQNCCLNLEEGYQADLAWLRSSIESHYIEFDKSTMRTQVEPLRGESRRAALRRVESLFKSQQKEFASSLEKHVHRLWPRAISDPANAAVGKTYLKVPKAMHQIRARCKSWHNNLLFLQSLEQVCFNMRCITLSPTIFGTIDQTLPLPAARDVHRHIRINHLFASTNALGISSRDFSVQLPNVVIKTESANEACLVSALGSRIASLAKLPQEGCYVEYLAESINQFGQNKQQFCLTVNGEELH
;
A
#
# COMPACT_ATOMS: atom_id res chain seq x y z
N MET A 1 -4.86 -41.53 -48.05
CA MET A 1 -4.59 -42.42 -46.90
C MET A 1 -5.82 -42.40 -46.01
N GLN A 2 -6.56 -43.50 -45.93
CA GLN A 2 -7.68 -43.63 -44.99
C GLN A 2 -7.10 -43.69 -43.57
N GLU A 3 -7.38 -42.68 -42.75
CA GLU A 3 -7.04 -42.70 -41.33
C GLU A 3 -7.90 -43.77 -40.64
N TYR A 4 -7.31 -44.93 -40.36
CA TYR A 4 -7.92 -45.92 -39.48
C TYR A 4 -7.98 -45.33 -38.06
N SER A 5 -9.15 -44.84 -37.66
CA SER A 5 -9.38 -44.38 -36.30
C SER A 5 -9.74 -45.56 -35.40
N TRP A 6 -8.86 -45.89 -34.45
CA TRP A 6 -9.14 -46.89 -33.42
C TRP A 6 -10.24 -46.38 -32.48
N VAL A 7 -11.23 -47.22 -32.18
CA VAL A 7 -12.34 -46.93 -31.28
C VAL A 7 -12.37 -47.98 -30.18
N LEU A 8 -12.34 -47.54 -28.92
CA LEU A 8 -12.54 -48.44 -27.77
C LEU A 8 -14.05 -48.58 -27.53
N GLN A 9 -14.57 -49.79 -27.71
CA GLN A 9 -15.99 -50.11 -27.59
C GLN A 9 -16.20 -51.21 -26.54
N GLN A 10 -17.23 -51.04 -25.71
CA GLN A 10 -17.75 -52.08 -24.82
C GLN A 10 -19.26 -52.17 -25.04
N SER A 11 -19.72 -53.27 -25.64
CA SER A 11 -21.13 -53.44 -26.07
C SER A 11 -21.59 -52.26 -26.94
N ASP A 12 -22.68 -51.56 -26.60
CA ASP A 12 -23.18 -50.37 -27.32
C ASP A 12 -22.58 -49.05 -26.86
N THR A 13 -21.54 -49.09 -26.02
CA THR A 13 -20.85 -47.90 -25.50
C THR A 13 -19.49 -47.69 -26.15
N TYR A 14 -19.23 -46.45 -26.55
CA TYR A 14 -18.01 -46.05 -27.25
C TYR A 14 -17.26 -45.00 -26.43
N LEU A 15 -15.95 -45.17 -26.22
CA LEU A 15 -15.15 -44.12 -25.60
C LEU A 15 -14.93 -42.99 -26.61
N VAL A 16 -15.32 -41.77 -26.24
CA VAL A 16 -15.07 -40.57 -27.04
C VAL A 16 -13.58 -40.24 -26.95
N ARG A 17 -12.94 -40.03 -28.11
CA ARG A 17 -11.51 -39.72 -28.17
C ARG A 17 -11.18 -38.47 -27.32
N PRO A 18 -10.21 -38.58 -26.38
CA PRO A 18 -9.63 -37.41 -25.72
C PRO A 18 -9.11 -36.45 -26.79
N PHE A 19 -9.35 -35.16 -26.66
CA PHE A 19 -9.02 -34.11 -27.64
C PHE A 19 -9.89 -34.00 -28.91
N SER A 20 -10.95 -34.80 -29.04
CA SER A 20 -12.00 -34.49 -30.03
C SER A 20 -12.66 -33.15 -29.72
N ARG A 21 -13.31 -32.51 -30.71
CA ARG A 21 -14.03 -31.24 -30.52
C ARG A 21 -15.04 -31.33 -29.38
N THR A 22 -15.83 -32.40 -29.34
CA THR A 22 -16.80 -32.66 -28.28
C THR A 22 -16.14 -32.83 -26.91
N ALA A 23 -15.05 -33.60 -26.83
CA ALA A 23 -14.32 -33.78 -25.58
C ALA A 23 -13.74 -32.45 -25.07
N ASN A 24 -13.17 -31.63 -25.94
CA ASN A 24 -12.63 -30.31 -25.56
C ASN A 24 -13.72 -29.36 -25.06
N GLN A 25 -14.89 -29.33 -25.72
CA GLN A 25 -16.03 -28.53 -25.27
C GLN A 25 -16.51 -28.96 -23.88
N LEU A 26 -16.67 -30.27 -23.65
CA LEU A 26 -17.05 -30.80 -22.34
C LEU A 26 -15.96 -30.55 -21.30
N HIS A 27 -14.68 -30.64 -21.69
CA HIS A 27 -13.60 -30.35 -20.78
C HIS A 27 -13.60 -28.92 -20.30
N GLU A 28 -13.87 -27.91 -21.14
CA GLU A 28 -13.95 -26.52 -20.65
C GLU A 28 -15.01 -26.34 -19.56
N VAL A 29 -16.12 -27.08 -19.63
CA VAL A 29 -17.15 -27.09 -18.56
C VAL A 29 -16.62 -27.71 -17.27
N PHE A 30 -15.91 -28.84 -17.35
CA PHE A 30 -15.41 -29.59 -16.18
C PHE A 30 -13.98 -29.23 -15.74
N ARG A 31 -13.33 -28.31 -16.45
CA ARG A 31 -11.99 -27.80 -16.17
C ARG A 31 -11.82 -27.30 -14.72
N PRO A 32 -12.82 -26.66 -14.08
CA PRO A 32 -12.72 -26.28 -12.68
C PRO A 32 -12.61 -27.46 -11.70
N LEU A 33 -13.00 -28.67 -12.11
CA LEU A 33 -12.97 -29.87 -11.25
C LEU A 33 -11.76 -30.76 -11.53
N LYS A 34 -11.44 -31.00 -12.81
CA LYS A 34 -10.34 -31.90 -13.25
C LYS A 34 -9.77 -31.53 -14.61
N LYS A 35 -8.52 -31.95 -14.85
CA LYS A 35 -7.86 -31.96 -16.17
C LYS A 35 -8.51 -32.98 -17.11
N MET A 36 -8.37 -32.76 -18.42
CA MET A 36 -8.86 -33.66 -19.49
C MET A 36 -8.49 -35.14 -19.25
N SER A 37 -7.27 -35.42 -18.80
CA SER A 37 -6.78 -36.78 -18.60
C SER A 37 -7.53 -37.59 -17.53
N ALA A 38 -8.36 -36.94 -16.71
CA ALA A 38 -9.17 -37.56 -15.68
C ALA A 38 -10.68 -37.57 -15.99
N LEU A 39 -11.06 -37.12 -17.20
CA LEU A 39 -12.43 -37.08 -17.69
C LEU A 39 -12.67 -38.26 -18.62
N HIS A 40 -13.60 -39.14 -18.29
CA HIS A 40 -13.95 -40.29 -19.14
C HIS A 40 -15.31 -40.04 -19.79
N ILE A 41 -15.33 -39.92 -21.11
CA ILE A 41 -16.55 -39.59 -21.87
C ILE A 41 -16.93 -40.81 -22.71
N PHE A 42 -18.11 -41.35 -22.48
CA PHE A 42 -18.68 -42.49 -23.21
C PHE A 42 -19.90 -42.03 -24.00
N PHE A 43 -20.06 -42.53 -25.21
CA PHE A 43 -21.28 -42.40 -26.00
C PHE A 43 -22.01 -43.73 -25.99
N ASP A 44 -23.22 -43.74 -25.45
CA ASP A 44 -24.13 -44.89 -25.47
C ASP A 44 -25.02 -44.79 -26.70
N LYS A 45 -24.84 -45.72 -27.64
CA LYS A 45 -25.59 -45.75 -28.90
C LYS A 45 -27.03 -46.22 -28.71
N ALA A 46 -27.31 -47.10 -27.75
CA ALA A 46 -28.65 -47.62 -27.49
C ALA A 46 -29.53 -46.53 -26.85
N ALA A 47 -28.99 -45.81 -25.87
CA ALA A 47 -29.68 -44.69 -25.22
C ALA A 47 -29.56 -43.36 -25.99
N ALA A 48 -28.72 -43.32 -27.05
CA ALA A 48 -28.32 -42.12 -27.77
C ALA A 48 -27.91 -40.98 -26.83
N SER A 49 -27.10 -41.29 -25.82
CA SER A 49 -26.71 -40.36 -24.74
C SER A 49 -25.20 -40.31 -24.55
N LEU A 50 -24.70 -39.17 -24.06
CA LEU A 50 -23.32 -39.04 -23.62
C LEU A 50 -23.25 -39.21 -22.11
N LEU A 51 -22.33 -40.04 -21.63
CA LEU A 51 -22.04 -40.27 -20.22
C LEU A 51 -20.64 -39.75 -19.90
N ILE A 52 -20.56 -38.82 -18.96
CA ILE A 52 -19.33 -38.14 -18.57
C ILE A 52 -19.02 -38.54 -17.14
N LYS A 53 -17.93 -39.27 -16.93
CA LYS A 53 -17.50 -39.72 -15.61
C LYS A 53 -16.24 -38.98 -15.18
N ILE A 54 -16.22 -38.60 -13.91
CA ILE A 54 -15.05 -38.08 -13.20
C ILE A 54 -14.76 -39.06 -12.05
N PRO A 55 -14.14 -40.22 -12.31
CA PRO A 55 -14.12 -41.34 -11.38
C PRO A 55 -13.51 -40.98 -10.02
N ARG A 56 -12.43 -40.19 -10.02
CA ARG A 56 -11.74 -39.78 -8.79
C ARG A 56 -12.62 -38.92 -7.87
N LEU A 57 -13.53 -38.13 -8.42
CA LEU A 57 -14.47 -37.31 -7.64
C LEU A 57 -15.80 -38.01 -7.39
N GLN A 58 -15.99 -39.22 -7.95
CA GLN A 58 -17.25 -39.97 -7.92
C GLN A 58 -18.44 -39.15 -8.45
N LEU A 59 -18.18 -38.31 -9.47
CA LEU A 59 -19.19 -37.49 -10.14
C LEU A 59 -19.43 -38.02 -11.54
N ASP A 60 -20.70 -38.24 -11.87
CA ASP A 60 -21.15 -38.68 -13.18
C ASP A 60 -22.22 -37.72 -13.69
N PHE A 61 -22.12 -37.40 -14.98
CA PHE A 61 -23.06 -36.55 -15.70
C PHE A 61 -23.51 -37.23 -16.97
N TYR A 62 -24.66 -36.86 -17.50
CA TYR A 62 -25.13 -37.36 -18.78
C TYR A 62 -25.86 -36.29 -19.58
N ILE A 63 -25.87 -36.46 -20.91
CA ILE A 63 -26.55 -35.59 -21.86
C ILE A 63 -27.45 -36.49 -22.71
N ASN A 64 -28.73 -36.17 -22.74
CA ASN A 64 -29.72 -36.89 -23.55
C ASN A 64 -29.74 -36.37 -24.98
N LYS A 65 -30.16 -37.21 -25.93
CA LYS A 65 -30.35 -36.81 -27.33
C LYS A 65 -31.28 -35.59 -27.42
N GLY A 66 -30.81 -34.54 -28.11
CA GLY A 66 -31.60 -33.33 -28.35
C GLY A 66 -31.72 -32.37 -27.16
N SER A 67 -31.06 -32.68 -26.03
CA SER A 67 -30.97 -31.79 -24.88
C SER A 67 -29.62 -31.09 -24.85
N GLU A 68 -29.63 -29.82 -24.44
CA GLU A 68 -28.41 -29.04 -24.17
C GLU A 68 -27.95 -29.18 -22.70
N ASP A 69 -28.77 -29.82 -21.85
CA ASP A 69 -28.54 -29.91 -20.42
C ASP A 69 -27.59 -31.05 -20.06
N ILE A 70 -26.57 -30.72 -19.29
CA ILE A 70 -25.64 -31.69 -18.70
C ILE A 70 -26.14 -32.06 -17.31
N ILE A 71 -26.83 -33.19 -17.19
CA ILE A 71 -27.55 -33.59 -15.98
C ILE A 71 -26.62 -34.36 -15.03
N SER A 72 -26.65 -34.03 -13.74
CA SER A 72 -25.88 -34.76 -12.71
C SER A 72 -26.61 -36.02 -12.25
N ARG A 73 -25.88 -37.13 -12.06
CA ARG A 73 -26.43 -38.36 -11.46
C ARG A 73 -26.50 -38.29 -9.93
N GLN A 74 -25.49 -37.70 -9.29
CA GLN A 74 -25.39 -37.61 -7.83
C GLN A 74 -26.33 -36.52 -7.27
N TYR A 75 -26.46 -35.40 -7.97
CA TYR A 75 -27.38 -34.31 -7.61
C TYR A 75 -28.65 -34.41 -8.47
N ARG A 76 -29.55 -35.32 -8.08
CA ARG A 76 -30.76 -35.66 -8.84
C ARG A 76 -31.61 -34.41 -9.11
N GLY A 77 -32.09 -34.29 -10.34
CA GLY A 77 -32.90 -33.16 -10.78
C GLY A 77 -32.10 -31.85 -10.94
N MET A 78 -30.76 -31.91 -10.95
CA MET A 78 -29.91 -30.76 -11.23
C MET A 78 -29.08 -30.97 -12.51
N HIS A 79 -28.88 -29.89 -13.26
CA HIS A 79 -28.00 -29.83 -14.43
C HIS A 79 -26.96 -28.74 -14.26
N VAL A 80 -25.90 -28.78 -15.06
CA VAL A 80 -24.86 -27.74 -15.06
C VAL A 80 -25.48 -26.41 -15.47
N ASN A 81 -25.33 -25.40 -14.63
CA ASN A 81 -25.87 -24.07 -14.88
C ASN A 81 -25.01 -23.34 -15.94
N PRO A 82 -25.56 -22.83 -17.04
CA PRO A 82 -24.79 -22.00 -17.98
C PRO A 82 -24.14 -20.78 -17.29
N GLN A 83 -24.82 -20.22 -16.29
CA GLN A 83 -24.30 -19.14 -15.46
C GLN A 83 -23.49 -19.68 -14.28
N GLN A 84 -22.15 -19.71 -14.44
CA GLN A 84 -21.20 -20.17 -13.42
C GLN A 84 -20.85 -19.10 -12.36
N ALA A 85 -21.24 -17.84 -12.56
CA ALA A 85 -21.01 -16.80 -11.55
C ALA A 85 -22.05 -16.90 -10.41
N ILE A 86 -21.57 -17.05 -9.18
CA ILE A 86 -22.41 -17.14 -7.97
C ILE A 86 -22.50 -15.81 -7.21
N ARG A 87 -21.78 -14.77 -7.69
CA ARG A 87 -21.72 -13.42 -7.10
C ARG A 87 -21.23 -13.37 -5.65
N THR A 88 -20.44 -14.37 -5.26
CA THR A 88 -19.64 -14.45 -4.04
C THR A 88 -18.46 -15.39 -4.29
N LEU A 89 -17.48 -15.46 -3.38
CA LEU A 89 -16.22 -16.16 -3.61
C LEU A 89 -15.55 -15.66 -4.91
N ILE A 90 -15.58 -14.34 -5.11
CA ILE A 90 -15.08 -13.70 -6.33
C ILE A 90 -13.57 -13.87 -6.39
N GLY A 91 -13.08 -14.56 -7.42
CA GLY A 91 -11.67 -14.95 -7.54
C GLY A 91 -11.43 -16.44 -7.35
N LEU A 92 -12.41 -17.22 -6.87
CA LEU A 92 -12.36 -18.68 -6.88
C LEU A 92 -12.60 -19.21 -8.29
N ALA A 93 -11.57 -19.79 -8.90
CA ALA A 93 -11.64 -20.36 -10.25
C ALA A 93 -12.28 -21.75 -10.25
N ASP A 94 -11.88 -22.60 -9.30
CA ASP A 94 -12.19 -24.03 -9.29
C ASP A 94 -13.52 -24.34 -8.60
N LYS A 95 -14.62 -24.07 -9.31
CA LYS A 95 -15.99 -24.43 -8.90
C LYS A 95 -16.86 -24.81 -10.10
N LEU A 96 -17.84 -25.68 -9.88
CA LEU A 96 -18.89 -26.00 -10.85
C LEU A 96 -20.26 -25.73 -10.23
N VAL A 97 -21.09 -24.92 -10.89
CA VAL A 97 -22.44 -24.58 -10.44
C VAL A 97 -23.46 -25.46 -11.13
N LEU A 98 -24.32 -26.08 -10.33
CA LEU A 98 -25.50 -26.81 -10.73
C LEU A 98 -26.76 -25.99 -10.43
N VAL A 99 -27.84 -26.25 -11.16
CA VAL A 99 -29.15 -25.64 -10.94
C VAL A 99 -30.25 -26.68 -11.08
N LYS A 100 -31.30 -26.55 -10.26
CA LYS A 100 -32.43 -27.45 -10.28
C LYS A 100 -33.26 -27.25 -11.55
N VAL A 101 -33.71 -28.36 -12.14
CA VAL A 101 -34.62 -28.34 -13.28
C VAL A 101 -35.95 -27.69 -12.84
N GLY A 102 -36.38 -26.66 -13.59
CA GLY A 102 -37.61 -25.91 -13.30
C GLY A 102 -37.48 -24.83 -12.22
N ASP A 103 -36.33 -24.67 -11.57
CA ASP A 103 -36.10 -23.65 -10.54
C ASP A 103 -34.70 -23.05 -10.66
N SER A 104 -34.62 -21.88 -11.27
CA SER A 104 -33.36 -21.18 -11.57
C SER A 104 -32.66 -20.60 -10.33
N GLN A 105 -33.39 -20.44 -9.21
CA GLN A 105 -32.84 -19.91 -7.96
C GLN A 105 -32.23 -21.00 -7.09
N ASN A 106 -32.66 -22.26 -7.25
CA ASN A 106 -32.09 -23.37 -6.51
C ASN A 106 -30.78 -23.86 -7.14
N ARG A 107 -29.70 -23.18 -6.76
CA ARG A 107 -28.35 -23.42 -7.25
C ARG A 107 -27.48 -24.09 -6.19
N SER A 108 -26.62 -25.00 -6.62
CA SER A 108 -25.62 -25.67 -5.77
C SER A 108 -24.24 -25.53 -6.39
N VAL A 109 -23.23 -25.29 -5.57
CA VAL A 109 -21.84 -25.09 -5.99
C VAL A 109 -21.02 -26.27 -5.53
N LEU A 110 -20.38 -26.93 -6.48
CA LEU A 110 -19.45 -28.01 -6.27
C LEU A 110 -18.02 -27.46 -6.26
N ILE A 111 -17.34 -27.61 -5.13
CA ILE A 111 -15.97 -27.14 -4.92
C ILE A 111 -15.08 -28.33 -4.54
N PRO A 112 -14.00 -28.61 -5.27
CA PRO A 112 -13.03 -29.64 -4.89
C PRO A 112 -12.52 -29.46 -3.45
N ASP A 113 -12.55 -30.51 -2.64
CA ASP A 113 -12.07 -30.48 -1.24
C ASP A 113 -10.54 -30.61 -1.21
N TRP A 114 -9.83 -29.50 -1.43
CA TRP A 114 -8.36 -29.47 -1.41
C TRP A 114 -7.83 -28.17 -0.82
N GLN A 115 -6.54 -28.16 -0.44
CA GLN A 115 -5.86 -26.97 0.03
C GLN A 115 -5.86 -25.86 -1.04
N PRO A 116 -6.37 -24.67 -0.73
CA PRO A 116 -6.36 -23.55 -1.66
C PRO A 116 -4.96 -22.95 -1.80
N ASN A 117 -4.60 -22.65 -3.05
CA ASN A 117 -3.46 -21.83 -3.40
C ASN A 117 -3.98 -20.50 -3.93
N TYR A 118 -3.27 -19.41 -3.64
CA TYR A 118 -3.65 -18.09 -4.11
C TYR A 118 -2.44 -17.38 -4.72
N SER A 119 -2.72 -16.59 -5.75
CA SER A 119 -1.73 -15.74 -6.41
C SER A 119 -2.38 -14.41 -6.81
N ARG A 120 -1.60 -13.32 -6.81
CA ARG A 120 -2.06 -12.04 -7.33
C ARG A 120 -2.12 -12.13 -8.86
N SER A 121 -3.27 -11.80 -9.46
CA SER A 121 -3.35 -11.74 -10.91
C SER A 121 -2.46 -10.60 -11.43
N PRO A 122 -1.69 -10.83 -12.51
CA PRO A 122 -0.81 -9.81 -13.09
C PRO A 122 -1.57 -8.68 -13.82
N HIS A 123 -2.82 -8.92 -14.24
CA HIS A 123 -3.59 -7.98 -15.07
C HIS A 123 -4.66 -7.21 -14.31
N ASN A 124 -5.14 -7.78 -13.22
CA ASN A 124 -6.24 -7.28 -12.42
C ASN A 124 -5.73 -7.43 -11.00
N ASN A 125 -5.68 -6.37 -10.22
CA ASN A 125 -5.09 -6.36 -8.88
C ASN A 125 -5.82 -7.24 -7.84
N HIS A 126 -6.59 -8.23 -8.29
CA HIS A 126 -7.38 -9.20 -7.56
C HIS A 126 -6.60 -10.50 -7.31
N VAL A 127 -6.98 -11.19 -6.25
CA VAL A 127 -6.44 -12.49 -5.88
C VAL A 127 -7.21 -13.58 -6.63
N THR A 128 -6.49 -14.51 -7.26
CA THR A 128 -7.07 -15.71 -7.84
C THR A 128 -6.78 -16.89 -6.92
N VAL A 129 -7.84 -17.61 -6.54
CA VAL A 129 -7.77 -18.80 -5.69
C VAL A 129 -8.01 -20.02 -6.56
N ASN A 130 -7.02 -20.91 -6.58
CA ASN A 130 -7.03 -22.15 -7.33
C ASN A 130 -6.88 -23.34 -6.37
N LEU A 131 -7.54 -24.43 -6.70
CA LEU A 131 -7.54 -25.69 -5.99
C LEU A 131 -6.80 -26.71 -6.86
N HIS A 132 -5.80 -27.38 -6.29
CA HIS A 132 -5.05 -28.37 -7.06
C HIS A 132 -5.90 -29.62 -7.36
N TYR A 133 -5.70 -30.21 -8.55
CA TYR A 133 -6.47 -31.36 -9.05
C TYR A 133 -6.24 -32.70 -8.33
N SER A 134 -5.71 -32.73 -7.10
CA SER A 134 -5.32 -33.97 -6.42
C SER A 134 -6.42 -34.61 -5.57
N THR A 135 -7.48 -33.89 -5.23
CA THR A 135 -8.52 -34.41 -4.32
C THR A 135 -9.41 -35.47 -4.97
N THR A 136 -10.01 -36.31 -4.12
CA THR A 136 -11.04 -37.30 -4.45
C THR A 136 -12.43 -36.90 -3.96
N ARG A 137 -12.55 -35.77 -3.25
CA ARG A 137 -13.80 -35.31 -2.63
C ARG A 137 -14.20 -33.95 -3.15
N VAL A 138 -15.50 -33.69 -3.12
CA VAL A 138 -16.11 -32.41 -3.50
C VAL A 138 -17.02 -31.99 -2.36
N GLN A 139 -16.93 -30.72 -1.97
CA GLN A 139 -17.88 -30.08 -1.08
C GLN A 139 -19.00 -29.48 -1.92
N SER A 140 -20.24 -29.67 -1.48
CA SER A 140 -21.41 -29.06 -2.10
C SER A 140 -21.98 -28.00 -1.17
N TYR A 141 -22.22 -26.82 -1.74
CA TYR A 141 -22.80 -25.69 -1.04
C TYR A 141 -24.04 -25.21 -1.79
N GLN A 142 -25.18 -25.20 -1.12
CA GLN A 142 -26.41 -24.65 -1.68
C GLN A 142 -26.43 -23.13 -1.51
N LEU A 143 -26.86 -22.41 -2.56
CA LEU A 143 -27.12 -20.96 -2.47
C LEU A 143 -28.46 -20.75 -1.78
N ASN A 144 -28.44 -20.21 -0.56
CA ASN A 144 -29.65 -19.80 0.12
C ASN A 144 -29.94 -18.34 -0.21
N HIS A 145 -30.87 -18.12 -1.14
CA HIS A 145 -31.28 -16.78 -1.56
C HIS A 145 -32.06 -15.99 -0.49
N HIS A 146 -32.64 -16.67 0.52
CA HIS A 146 -33.36 -15.99 1.61
C HIS A 146 -32.40 -15.46 2.67
N LEU A 147 -31.36 -16.25 2.99
CA LEU A 147 -30.36 -15.90 4.00
C LEU A 147 -29.12 -15.24 3.40
N HIS A 148 -29.05 -15.13 2.07
CA HIS A 148 -27.89 -14.59 1.36
C HIS A 148 -26.57 -15.29 1.75
N CYS A 149 -26.59 -16.61 1.94
CA CYS A 149 -25.42 -17.37 2.41
C CYS A 149 -25.28 -18.71 1.68
N LEU A 150 -24.08 -19.30 1.77
CA LEU A 150 -23.82 -20.64 1.28
C LEU A 150 -23.96 -21.66 2.41
N THR A 151 -24.83 -22.65 2.22
CA THR A 151 -25.07 -23.72 3.21
C THR A 151 -24.46 -25.03 2.73
N GLY A 152 -23.46 -25.53 3.47
CA GLY A 152 -22.81 -26.81 3.20
C GLY A 152 -23.53 -28.02 3.81
N ASN A 153 -22.83 -29.14 3.92
CA ASN A 153 -23.35 -30.41 4.46
C ASN A 153 -23.48 -30.46 6.01
N GLY A 154 -23.34 -29.32 6.69
CA GLY A 154 -23.42 -29.22 8.16
C GLY A 154 -22.14 -29.59 8.91
N SER A 155 -21.19 -30.32 8.29
CA SER A 155 -19.93 -30.72 8.94
C SER A 155 -19.06 -29.51 9.29
N LEU A 156 -18.30 -29.62 10.38
CA LEU A 156 -17.36 -28.59 10.80
C LEU A 156 -16.30 -28.34 9.71
N LYS A 157 -15.69 -29.40 9.18
CA LYS A 157 -14.75 -29.30 8.05
C LYS A 157 -15.31 -28.49 6.88
N SER A 158 -16.57 -28.71 6.47
CA SER A 158 -17.18 -27.96 5.37
C SER A 158 -17.32 -26.46 5.71
N LYS A 159 -17.77 -26.13 6.93
CA LYS A 159 -17.87 -24.72 7.37
C LYS A 159 -16.50 -24.04 7.43
N LEU A 160 -15.50 -24.71 7.98
CA LEU A 160 -14.13 -24.18 8.07
C LEU A 160 -13.52 -23.98 6.68
N PHE A 161 -13.72 -24.94 5.76
CA PHE A 161 -13.25 -24.81 4.39
C PHE A 161 -13.93 -23.65 3.66
N LEU A 162 -15.25 -23.49 3.83
CA LEU A 162 -15.97 -22.34 3.29
C LEU A 162 -15.47 -21.01 3.85
N ALA A 163 -15.22 -20.93 5.16
CA ALA A 163 -14.64 -19.75 5.80
C ALA A 163 -13.24 -19.43 5.25
N GLU A 164 -12.39 -20.45 5.06
CA GLU A 164 -11.07 -20.27 4.44
C GLU A 164 -11.19 -19.70 3.02
N LEU A 165 -12.12 -20.21 2.20
CA LEU A 165 -12.32 -19.71 0.84
C LEU A 165 -12.79 -18.25 0.85
N HIS A 166 -13.76 -17.88 1.67
CA HIS A 166 -14.21 -16.49 1.79
C HIS A 166 -13.08 -15.56 2.23
N ALA A 167 -12.26 -15.98 3.20
CA ALA A 167 -11.11 -15.19 3.65
C ALA A 167 -10.10 -14.96 2.51
N LEU A 168 -9.84 -15.98 1.68
CA LEU A 168 -8.90 -15.92 0.56
C LEU A 168 -9.43 -15.16 -0.67
N THR A 169 -10.75 -15.06 -0.82
CA THR A 169 -11.40 -14.28 -1.90
C THR A 169 -11.89 -12.92 -1.43
N SER A 170 -11.37 -12.41 -0.30
CA SER A 170 -11.77 -11.11 0.23
C SER A 170 -11.33 -9.95 -0.69
N GLY A 171 -12.25 -9.01 -0.92
CA GLY A 171 -12.05 -7.82 -1.75
C GLY A 171 -12.30 -6.52 -0.97
N LEU A 172 -12.06 -5.39 -1.64
CA LEU A 172 -12.36 -4.05 -1.11
C LEU A 172 -13.86 -3.79 -0.97
N ILE A 173 -14.67 -4.46 -1.79
CA ILE A 173 -16.12 -4.29 -1.90
C ILE A 173 -16.78 -5.60 -1.46
N GLU A 174 -17.97 -5.48 -0.91
CA GLU A 174 -18.84 -6.60 -0.57
C GLU A 174 -19.14 -7.49 -1.78
N ASP A 175 -19.22 -8.79 -1.54
CA ASP A 175 -19.71 -9.75 -2.53
C ASP A 175 -21.20 -9.48 -2.78
N PRO A 176 -21.67 -9.32 -4.04
CA PRO A 176 -23.05 -8.95 -4.31
C PRO A 176 -24.12 -9.97 -3.87
N PHE A 177 -23.75 -11.23 -3.63
CA PHE A 177 -24.68 -12.25 -3.13
C PHE A 177 -24.80 -12.23 -1.61
N THR A 178 -23.68 -12.21 -0.88
CA THR A 178 -23.66 -12.26 0.59
C THR A 178 -23.81 -10.88 1.23
N LEU A 179 -23.59 -9.80 0.47
CA LEU A 179 -23.58 -8.41 0.95
C LEU A 179 -22.52 -8.18 2.05
N HIS A 180 -21.53 -9.05 2.09
CA HIS A 180 -20.39 -9.00 2.98
C HIS A 180 -19.11 -9.13 2.16
N THR A 181 -18.03 -8.50 2.62
CA THR A 181 -16.70 -8.84 2.11
C THR A 181 -16.38 -10.29 2.47
N GLY A 182 -15.46 -10.91 1.73
CA GLY A 182 -15.01 -12.27 2.06
C GLY A 182 -14.47 -12.41 3.49
N THR A 183 -13.79 -11.38 4.03
CA THR A 183 -13.35 -11.38 5.43
C THR A 183 -14.51 -11.36 6.41
N GLU A 184 -15.52 -10.50 6.20
CA GLU A 184 -16.71 -10.41 7.03
C GLU A 184 -17.49 -11.74 7.03
N GLU A 185 -17.68 -12.36 5.87
CA GLU A 185 -18.38 -13.65 5.76
C GLU A 185 -17.59 -14.78 6.43
N ALA A 186 -16.27 -14.83 6.24
CA ALA A 186 -15.41 -15.80 6.90
C ALA A 186 -15.47 -15.69 8.42
N LEU A 187 -15.40 -14.46 8.97
CA LEU A 187 -15.52 -14.21 10.41
C LEU A 187 -16.91 -14.58 10.93
N THR A 188 -17.96 -14.33 10.16
CA THR A 188 -19.34 -14.71 10.48
C THR A 188 -19.47 -16.23 10.62
N ILE A 189 -18.93 -16.99 9.65
CA ILE A 189 -18.92 -18.45 9.71
C ILE A 189 -18.11 -18.94 10.92
N LEU A 190 -16.90 -18.41 11.13
CA LEU A 190 -16.02 -18.82 12.23
C LEU A 190 -16.63 -18.56 13.62
N ARG A 191 -17.41 -17.48 13.77
CA ARG A 191 -18.11 -17.13 15.02
C ARG A 191 -19.44 -17.84 15.19
N SER A 192 -19.92 -18.54 14.16
CA SER A 192 -21.22 -19.21 14.21
C SER A 192 -21.24 -20.30 15.28
N ALA A 193 -22.39 -20.51 15.92
CA ALA A 193 -22.59 -21.61 16.86
C ALA A 193 -22.25 -22.98 16.23
N GLY A 194 -22.45 -23.11 14.92
CA GLY A 194 -22.12 -24.31 14.16
C GLY A 194 -20.63 -24.62 14.05
N VAL A 195 -19.74 -23.62 14.24
CA VAL A 195 -18.28 -23.82 14.34
C VAL A 195 -17.84 -23.99 15.79
N HIS A 196 -18.60 -23.47 16.76
CA HIS A 196 -18.28 -23.60 18.19
C HIS A 196 -18.86 -24.84 18.88
N SER A 197 -19.82 -25.54 18.26
CA SER A 197 -20.50 -26.72 18.84
C SER A 197 -19.88 -28.06 18.42
N PHE A 198 -18.56 -28.10 18.22
CA PHE A 198 -17.86 -29.32 17.84
C PHE A 198 -17.53 -30.18 19.06
N SER A 199 -17.43 -31.50 18.83
CA SER A 199 -16.99 -32.45 19.84
C SER A 199 -15.46 -32.44 19.97
N SER A 200 -14.77 -33.02 18.99
CA SER A 200 -13.31 -33.05 18.89
C SER A 200 -12.86 -32.55 17.53
N LEU A 201 -11.69 -31.92 17.47
CA LEU A 201 -11.10 -31.48 16.20
C LEU A 201 -10.30 -32.61 15.55
N SER A 202 -10.60 -32.90 14.29
CA SER A 202 -9.78 -33.78 13.45
C SER A 202 -8.52 -33.06 12.94
N GLU A 203 -7.52 -33.82 12.50
CA GLU A 203 -6.29 -33.26 11.93
C GLU A 203 -6.56 -32.33 10.73
N ALA A 204 -7.49 -32.71 9.85
CA ALA A 204 -7.87 -31.88 8.71
C ALA A 204 -8.48 -30.53 9.12
N GLU A 205 -9.29 -30.50 10.17
CA GLU A 205 -9.90 -29.26 10.70
C GLU A 205 -8.85 -28.38 11.39
N ILE A 206 -7.92 -29.00 12.13
CA ILE A 206 -6.77 -28.32 12.73
C ILE A 206 -5.91 -27.66 11.64
N GLU A 207 -5.65 -28.35 10.52
CA GLU A 207 -4.88 -27.79 9.41
C GLU A 207 -5.60 -26.61 8.72
N ILE A 208 -6.92 -26.69 8.51
CA ILE A 208 -7.68 -25.54 7.97
C ILE A 208 -7.59 -24.34 8.94
N LEU A 209 -7.81 -24.57 10.24
CA LEU A 209 -7.72 -23.54 11.27
C LEU A 209 -6.32 -22.90 11.34
N LYS A 210 -5.24 -23.69 11.20
CA LYS A 210 -3.88 -23.16 11.12
C LYS A 210 -3.71 -22.22 9.93
N ARG A 211 -4.21 -22.60 8.74
CA ARG A 211 -4.12 -21.76 7.54
C ARG A 211 -4.90 -20.47 7.69
N ILE A 212 -6.13 -20.54 8.21
CA ILE A 212 -6.92 -19.34 8.56
C ILE A 212 -6.15 -18.43 9.52
N ALA A 213 -5.56 -18.98 10.59
CA ALA A 213 -4.76 -18.20 11.53
C ALA A 213 -3.52 -17.56 10.89
N THR A 214 -3.02 -18.10 9.77
CA THR A 214 -1.90 -17.49 9.05
C THR A 214 -2.24 -16.23 8.28
N LEU A 215 -3.52 -16.00 8.02
CA LEU A 215 -4.01 -14.78 7.37
C LEU A 215 -3.96 -13.56 8.30
N SER A 216 -3.80 -13.74 9.61
CA SER A 216 -3.57 -12.60 10.52
C SER A 216 -2.16 -12.04 10.37
N PRO A 217 -1.98 -10.70 10.30
CA PRO A 217 -0.69 -10.06 10.07
C PRO A 217 0.28 -10.30 11.22
N ALA A 218 1.33 -11.08 11.01
CA ALA A 218 2.38 -11.29 12.02
C ALA A 218 3.30 -10.07 12.12
N ARG A 219 3.31 -9.42 13.29
CA ARG A 219 4.11 -8.22 13.57
C ARG A 219 5.14 -8.44 14.66
N THR A 220 6.33 -7.87 14.44
CA THR A 220 7.43 -7.91 15.39
C THR A 220 8.07 -6.54 15.53
N PHE A 221 8.73 -6.30 16.66
CA PHE A 221 9.51 -5.09 16.86
C PHE A 221 10.80 -5.10 16.04
N TYR A 222 11.19 -3.93 15.51
CA TYR A 222 12.46 -3.75 14.81
C TYR A 222 13.26 -2.57 15.40
N PRO A 223 14.56 -2.75 15.69
CA PRO A 223 15.21 -4.06 15.88
C PRO A 223 14.56 -4.82 17.06
N LYS A 224 14.63 -6.16 17.09
CA LYS A 224 13.87 -7.01 18.03
C LYS A 224 13.99 -6.64 19.52
N HIS A 225 15.13 -6.09 19.92
CA HIS A 225 15.44 -5.70 21.29
C HIS A 225 14.92 -4.29 21.66
N LEU A 226 14.37 -3.54 20.70
CA LEU A 226 13.85 -2.19 20.91
C LEU A 226 12.39 -2.08 20.48
N LYS A 227 11.58 -1.40 21.28
CA LYS A 227 10.17 -1.11 20.96
C LYS A 227 10.00 0.21 20.19
N VAL A 228 10.87 0.46 19.20
CA VAL A 228 10.94 1.75 18.46
C VAL A 228 10.23 1.73 17.11
N MET A 229 10.24 0.57 16.43
CA MET A 229 9.58 0.38 15.14
C MET A 229 8.89 -0.99 15.13
N GLN A 230 7.89 -1.15 14.27
CA GLN A 230 7.27 -2.44 13.98
C GLN A 230 7.47 -2.78 12.51
N VAL A 231 7.62 -4.07 12.22
CA VAL A 231 7.64 -4.62 10.86
C VAL A 231 6.61 -5.73 10.76
N ASP A 232 5.93 -5.81 9.62
CA ASP A 232 5.13 -6.96 9.24
C ASP A 232 6.00 -7.97 8.48
N ASN A 233 5.73 -9.25 8.68
CA ASN A 233 6.49 -10.33 8.03
C ASN A 233 5.62 -11.09 7.01
N GLN A 234 4.73 -10.40 6.30
CA GLN A 234 3.78 -11.06 5.39
C GLN A 234 3.71 -10.38 4.03
N GLY A 235 4.07 -11.11 2.97
CA GLY A 235 3.83 -10.74 1.57
C GLY A 235 2.38 -10.93 1.11
N LEU A 236 1.43 -11.04 2.05
CA LEU A 236 0.00 -11.19 1.77
C LEU A 236 -0.62 -9.83 1.42
N SER A 237 -1.65 -9.84 0.56
CA SER A 237 -2.44 -8.63 0.32
C SER A 237 -3.11 -8.18 1.63
N PRO A 238 -3.09 -6.88 1.97
CA PRO A 238 -3.78 -6.36 3.16
C PRO A 238 -5.27 -6.70 3.22
N LEU A 239 -5.91 -6.93 2.06
CA LEU A 239 -7.34 -7.26 1.96
C LEU A 239 -7.70 -8.66 2.46
N LEU A 240 -6.71 -9.56 2.52
CA LEU A 240 -6.86 -10.92 3.05
C LEU A 240 -6.57 -10.96 4.56
N GLN A 241 -5.99 -9.88 5.10
CA GLN A 241 -5.45 -9.86 6.43
C GLN A 241 -6.47 -9.33 7.43
N HIS A 242 -6.71 -10.10 8.49
CA HIS A 242 -7.53 -9.66 9.60
C HIS A 242 -7.03 -10.24 10.92
N LEU A 243 -6.95 -9.42 11.97
CA LEU A 243 -6.42 -9.84 13.27
C LEU A 243 -7.26 -10.95 13.91
N ASP A 244 -8.59 -10.85 13.80
CA ASP A 244 -9.50 -11.76 14.48
C ASP A 244 -9.42 -13.22 14.01
N PHE A 245 -8.85 -13.52 12.83
CA PHE A 245 -8.65 -14.92 12.42
C PHE A 245 -7.80 -15.68 13.43
N SER A 246 -6.63 -15.17 13.79
CA SER A 246 -5.76 -15.79 14.79
C SER A 246 -6.39 -15.83 16.19
N ARG A 247 -7.14 -14.77 16.57
CA ARG A 247 -7.80 -14.67 17.88
C ARG A 247 -8.91 -15.72 18.02
N ILE A 248 -9.78 -15.87 17.02
CA ILE A 248 -10.86 -16.85 17.01
C ILE A 248 -10.28 -18.27 16.99
N VAL A 249 -9.29 -18.53 16.14
CA VAL A 249 -8.65 -19.87 16.09
C VAL A 249 -7.99 -20.23 17.43
N ARG A 250 -7.31 -19.28 18.07
CA ARG A 250 -6.72 -19.46 19.41
C ARG A 250 -7.80 -19.80 20.45
N ALA A 251 -8.97 -19.15 20.38
CA ALA A 251 -10.11 -19.46 21.23
C ALA A 251 -10.67 -20.86 20.97
N LEU A 252 -10.82 -21.27 19.70
CA LEU A 252 -11.27 -22.62 19.32
C LEU A 252 -10.31 -23.71 19.81
N PHE A 253 -9.00 -23.51 19.65
CA PHE A 253 -7.99 -24.45 20.17
C PHE A 253 -7.98 -24.53 21.69
N LYS A 254 -8.18 -23.40 22.39
CA LYS A 254 -8.33 -23.37 23.85
C LYS A 254 -9.59 -24.13 24.29
N GLN A 255 -10.70 -23.95 23.58
CA GLN A 255 -11.95 -24.67 23.82
C GLN A 255 -11.74 -26.18 23.63
N ALA A 256 -11.15 -26.61 22.52
CA ALA A 256 -10.83 -28.01 22.25
C ALA A 256 -9.93 -28.62 23.35
N SER A 257 -8.92 -27.87 23.79
CA SER A 257 -8.00 -28.32 24.84
C SER A 257 -8.70 -28.48 26.19
N LYS A 258 -9.63 -27.58 26.53
CA LYS A 258 -10.46 -27.70 27.75
C LYS A 258 -11.37 -28.93 27.72
N ALA A 259 -11.91 -29.26 26.54
CA ALA A 259 -12.78 -30.43 26.36
C ALA A 259 -12.01 -31.74 26.14
N SER A 260 -10.67 -31.72 26.15
CA SER A 260 -9.83 -32.88 25.82
C SER A 260 -10.12 -34.12 26.67
N PHE A 261 -10.46 -33.95 27.94
CA PHE A 261 -10.78 -35.05 28.85
C PHE A 261 -12.05 -35.85 28.46
N LEU A 262 -12.95 -35.25 27.66
CA LEU A 262 -14.19 -35.90 27.21
C LEU A 262 -13.97 -36.88 26.04
N TYR A 263 -12.84 -36.78 25.33
CA TYR A 263 -12.60 -37.50 24.08
C TYR A 263 -11.31 -38.31 24.12
N LYS A 264 -11.41 -39.62 23.84
CA LYS A 264 -10.26 -40.53 23.84
C LYS A 264 -9.28 -40.24 22.70
N ASP A 265 -9.81 -39.85 21.54
CA ASP A 265 -9.03 -39.60 20.31
C ASP A 265 -8.63 -38.11 20.18
N PHE A 266 -8.37 -37.45 21.30
CA PHE A 266 -8.03 -36.03 21.32
C PHE A 266 -6.67 -35.77 20.65
N ILE A 267 -6.69 -34.97 19.58
CA ILE A 267 -5.48 -34.47 18.93
C ILE A 267 -5.17 -33.09 19.51
N LYS A 268 -4.02 -32.96 20.18
CA LYS A 268 -3.60 -31.68 20.78
C LYS A 268 -3.36 -30.63 19.68
N PRO A 269 -4.13 -29.53 19.64
CA PRO A 269 -3.89 -28.47 18.68
C PRO A 269 -2.56 -27.75 18.98
N PRO A 270 -1.85 -27.23 17.98
CA PRO A 270 -0.63 -26.46 18.22
C PRO A 270 -0.93 -25.10 18.84
N THR A 271 0.07 -24.53 19.49
CA THR A 271 -0.01 -23.16 20.01
C THR A 271 0.25 -22.15 18.88
N ILE A 272 -0.60 -21.13 18.76
CA ILE A 272 -0.44 -20.04 17.80
C ILE A 272 0.23 -18.87 18.54
N ASP A 273 1.55 -18.98 18.70
CA ASP A 273 2.38 -17.97 19.37
C ASP A 273 3.11 -17.09 18.36
N ARG A 274 2.34 -16.23 17.68
CA ARG A 274 2.85 -15.46 16.53
C ARG A 274 3.15 -13.99 16.83
N GLN A 275 2.64 -13.43 17.94
CA GLN A 275 2.70 -11.98 18.14
C GLN A 275 2.82 -11.58 19.61
N HIS A 276 3.52 -10.47 19.83
CA HIS A 276 3.53 -9.79 21.11
C HIS A 276 2.15 -9.14 21.33
N GLN A 277 1.47 -9.44 22.45
CA GLN A 277 0.09 -8.96 22.73
C GLN A 277 -0.06 -7.45 22.52
N GLY A 278 0.87 -6.63 23.03
CA GLY A 278 0.79 -5.18 22.82
C GLY A 278 0.88 -4.71 21.35
N LEU A 279 1.42 -5.52 20.42
CA LEU A 279 1.37 -5.21 18.98
C LEU A 279 0.04 -5.65 18.36
N GLU A 280 -0.56 -6.75 18.84
CA GLU A 280 -1.92 -7.17 18.45
C GLU A 280 -2.93 -6.07 18.84
N ASP A 281 -2.88 -5.59 20.08
CA ASP A 281 -3.79 -4.55 20.57
C ASP A 281 -3.63 -3.24 19.82
N ARG A 282 -2.38 -2.81 19.61
CA ARG A 282 -2.06 -1.61 18.82
C ARG A 282 -2.61 -1.71 17.40
N GLU A 283 -2.53 -2.87 16.77
CA GLU A 283 -3.10 -3.08 15.44
C GLU A 283 -4.63 -3.08 15.48
N ALA A 284 -5.25 -3.75 16.46
CA ALA A 284 -6.69 -3.76 16.63
C ALA A 284 -7.25 -2.33 16.72
N ILE A 285 -6.62 -1.48 17.55
CA ILE A 285 -7.02 -0.09 17.75
C ILE A 285 -6.91 0.72 16.46
N ARG A 286 -5.79 0.58 15.74
CA ARG A 286 -5.55 1.36 14.52
C ARG A 286 -6.41 0.94 13.35
N SER A 287 -6.67 -0.35 13.23
CA SER A 287 -7.44 -0.91 12.11
C SER A 287 -8.94 -0.80 12.35
N ALA A 288 -9.38 -0.58 13.61
CA ALA A 288 -10.78 -0.43 13.96
C ALA A 288 -11.53 0.66 13.16
N SER A 289 -10.87 1.76 12.78
CA SER A 289 -11.50 2.81 11.96
C SER A 289 -11.83 2.38 10.53
N PHE A 290 -11.23 1.29 10.05
CA PHE A 290 -11.47 0.74 8.70
C PHE A 290 -12.42 -0.46 8.72
N TYR A 291 -12.79 -0.94 9.90
CA TYR A 291 -13.65 -2.11 10.06
C TYR A 291 -15.10 -1.71 10.33
N LYS A 292 -16.03 -2.59 9.96
CA LYS A 292 -17.45 -2.44 10.29
C LYS A 292 -17.74 -2.94 11.70
N ALA A 293 -18.87 -2.46 12.25
CA ALA A 293 -19.40 -2.97 13.50
C ALA A 293 -19.64 -4.49 13.41
N GLY A 294 -19.26 -5.21 14.46
CA GLY A 294 -19.26 -6.66 14.52
C GLY A 294 -17.96 -7.28 14.00
N PHE A 295 -17.15 -6.56 13.23
CA PHE A 295 -15.94 -7.08 12.58
C PHE A 295 -14.65 -6.36 13.01
N GLY A 296 -14.69 -5.61 14.11
CA GLY A 296 -13.48 -5.05 14.72
C GLY A 296 -13.50 -3.54 14.92
N ALA A 297 -14.56 -2.85 14.50
CA ALA A 297 -14.77 -1.45 14.87
C ALA A 297 -14.84 -1.25 16.40
N GLU A 298 -15.22 -2.31 17.10
CA GLU A 298 -15.25 -2.42 18.56
C GLU A 298 -13.91 -2.18 19.24
N TRP A 299 -12.81 -2.47 18.56
CA TRP A 299 -11.47 -2.38 19.13
C TRP A 299 -10.98 -0.93 19.20
N HIS A 300 -11.73 0.03 18.65
CA HIS A 300 -11.40 1.43 18.72
C HIS A 300 -11.39 1.92 20.18
N THR A 301 -10.26 2.44 20.63
CA THR A 301 -10.15 3.16 21.89
C THR A 301 -9.26 4.40 21.73
N ILE A 302 -9.56 5.42 22.51
CA ILE A 302 -8.75 6.65 22.65
C ILE A 302 -7.93 6.64 23.95
N ALA A 303 -8.01 5.59 24.75
CA ALA A 303 -7.33 5.52 26.06
C ALA A 303 -5.80 5.63 25.93
N GLU A 304 -5.26 5.17 24.79
CA GLU A 304 -3.83 5.21 24.46
C GLU A 304 -3.43 6.45 23.65
N ASP A 305 -4.39 7.34 23.33
CA ASP A 305 -4.11 8.54 22.55
C ASP A 305 -3.40 9.58 23.40
N VAL A 306 -2.33 10.14 22.86
CA VAL A 306 -1.64 11.28 23.45
C VAL A 306 -2.31 12.56 22.98
N PRO A 307 -2.76 13.45 23.89
CA PRO A 307 -3.28 14.74 23.49
C PRO A 307 -2.18 15.51 22.77
N TYR A 308 -2.46 15.93 21.52
CA TYR A 308 -1.55 16.73 20.73
C TYR A 308 -1.52 18.17 21.28
N ASN A 309 -0.75 18.39 22.34
CA ASN A 309 -0.63 19.69 23.03
C ASN A 309 -0.09 20.82 22.10
N ARG A 310 0.55 20.46 20.99
CA ARG A 310 0.89 21.35 19.87
C ARG A 310 0.23 20.81 18.60
N THR A 311 -0.99 21.25 18.33
CA THR A 311 -1.69 20.91 17.11
C THR A 311 -0.95 21.48 15.88
N ARG A 312 -0.93 20.73 14.77
CA ARG A 312 -0.16 21.10 13.54
C ARG A 312 -0.67 22.38 12.87
N ASP A 313 -1.90 22.78 13.19
CA ASP A 313 -2.62 23.95 12.69
C ASP A 313 -2.32 25.24 13.47
N ARG A 314 -1.67 25.20 14.64
CA ARG A 314 -1.34 26.42 15.40
C ARG A 314 -0.40 27.39 14.67
N ASP A 315 0.38 26.90 13.71
CA ASP A 315 1.30 27.71 12.89
C ASP A 315 0.65 28.20 11.58
N GLN A 316 -0.69 28.13 11.45
CA GLN A 316 -1.43 28.62 10.26
C GLN A 316 -1.29 30.13 10.03
N ASN A 317 -1.03 30.91 11.10
CA ASN A 317 -0.73 32.33 11.00
C ASN A 317 0.79 32.62 10.88
N SER A 318 1.61 31.58 10.67
CA SER A 318 3.03 31.79 10.40
C SER A 318 3.25 32.50 9.07
N GLN A 319 4.34 33.25 8.97
CA GLN A 319 4.75 33.87 7.71
C GLN A 319 4.89 32.84 6.58
N ARG A 320 5.31 31.60 6.89
CA ARG A 320 5.40 30.51 5.92
C ARG A 320 4.04 30.11 5.36
N ALA A 321 3.03 29.96 6.22
CA ALA A 321 1.67 29.64 5.82
C ALA A 321 1.04 30.79 5.02
N ILE A 322 1.24 32.05 5.44
CA ILE A 322 0.79 33.24 4.70
C ILE A 322 1.40 33.28 3.30
N ARG A 323 2.70 33.01 3.17
CA ARG A 323 3.37 32.95 1.85
C ARG A 323 2.77 31.88 0.96
N VAL A 324 2.55 30.68 1.49
CA VAL A 324 1.90 29.57 0.76
C VAL A 324 0.52 29.96 0.26
N SER A 325 -0.32 30.55 1.12
CA SER A 325 -1.68 30.97 0.75
C SER A 325 -1.67 32.02 -0.36
N LYS A 326 -0.79 33.02 -0.27
CA LYS A 326 -0.63 34.06 -1.31
C LYS A 326 -0.16 33.46 -2.64
N VAL A 327 0.82 32.56 -2.63
CA VAL A 327 1.29 31.87 -3.84
C VAL A 327 0.17 31.03 -4.45
N ALA A 328 -0.60 30.31 -3.63
CA ALA A 328 -1.69 29.48 -4.11
C ALA A 328 -2.81 30.31 -4.76
N ALA A 329 -3.07 31.51 -4.25
CA ALA A 329 -4.02 32.47 -4.82
C ALA A 329 -3.67 32.83 -6.26
N VAL A 330 -2.40 33.12 -6.53
CA VAL A 330 -1.92 33.50 -7.87
C VAL A 330 -2.17 32.41 -8.91
N PHE A 331 -2.06 31.14 -8.52
CA PHE A 331 -2.38 30.02 -9.41
C PHE A 331 -3.88 29.86 -9.65
N ARG A 332 -4.73 30.27 -8.70
CA ARG A 332 -6.20 30.18 -8.79
C ARG A 332 -6.82 31.34 -9.58
N GLU A 333 -6.37 32.56 -9.34
CA GLU A 333 -7.02 33.80 -9.82
C GLU A 333 -6.46 34.32 -11.16
N SER A 334 -5.60 33.52 -11.81
CA SER A 334 -4.77 33.88 -12.98
C SER A 334 -3.61 34.84 -12.65
N PRO A 335 -2.45 34.68 -13.32
CA PRO A 335 -1.19 35.32 -12.92
C PRO A 335 -1.06 36.75 -13.45
N VAL A 336 -2.04 37.61 -13.21
CA VAL A 336 -1.96 39.01 -13.65
C VAL A 336 -1.02 39.80 -12.72
N GLN A 337 -0.80 39.32 -11.48
CA GLN A 337 -0.11 40.07 -10.42
C GLN A 337 0.81 39.19 -9.58
N LEU A 338 1.91 39.78 -9.08
CA LEU A 338 2.85 39.11 -8.19
C LEU A 338 2.44 39.27 -6.72
N PRO A 339 2.63 38.24 -5.87
CA PRO A 339 2.11 38.24 -4.50
C PRO A 339 2.95 39.03 -3.49
N PHE A 340 4.19 39.40 -3.82
CA PHE A 340 5.10 40.12 -2.93
C PHE A 340 5.90 41.21 -3.66
N GLN A 341 6.25 42.26 -2.93
CA GLN A 341 7.10 43.34 -3.43
C GLN A 341 8.56 42.87 -3.55
N ILE A 342 9.21 43.19 -4.67
CA ILE A 342 10.62 42.88 -4.91
C ILE A 342 11.49 43.99 -4.32
N SER A 343 12.39 43.62 -3.39
CA SER A 343 13.35 44.54 -2.77
C SER A 343 14.46 44.98 -3.74
N LEU A 344 15.11 46.10 -3.47
CA LEU A 344 16.24 46.61 -4.28
C LEU A 344 17.44 45.65 -4.29
N ASP A 345 17.65 44.92 -3.20
CA ASP A 345 18.74 43.97 -3.00
C ASP A 345 18.38 42.53 -3.42
N ALA A 346 17.22 42.33 -4.05
CA ALA A 346 16.72 41.00 -4.40
C ALA A 346 17.70 40.22 -5.30
N ALA A 347 18.31 40.88 -6.29
CA ALA A 347 19.29 40.26 -7.18
C ALA A 347 20.52 39.75 -6.40
N GLN A 348 21.06 40.55 -5.49
CA GLN A 348 22.21 40.18 -4.65
C GLN A 348 21.87 39.04 -3.69
N LYS A 349 20.66 39.05 -3.09
CA LYS A 349 20.16 37.98 -2.22
C LYS A 349 20.02 36.66 -2.97
N ILE A 350 19.47 36.69 -4.19
CA ILE A 350 19.33 35.53 -5.05
C ILE A 350 20.72 35.00 -5.45
N TYR A 351 21.62 35.88 -5.89
CA TYR A 351 22.99 35.53 -6.27
C TYR A 351 23.75 34.86 -5.12
N THR A 352 23.70 35.43 -3.92
CA THR A 352 24.39 34.89 -2.73
C THR A 352 23.87 33.50 -2.36
N LYS A 353 22.55 33.29 -2.44
CA LYS A 353 21.96 31.97 -2.17
C LYS A 353 22.36 30.94 -3.23
N LEU A 354 22.46 31.34 -4.50
CA LEU A 354 22.89 30.47 -5.61
C LEU A 354 24.38 30.12 -5.53
N GLY A 355 25.17 30.94 -4.83
CA GLY A 355 26.63 30.87 -4.71
C GLY A 355 27.25 29.62 -4.07
N GLY A 356 26.46 28.67 -3.54
CA GLY A 356 26.97 27.47 -2.86
C GLY A 356 26.94 26.18 -3.69
N LEU A 357 26.56 26.25 -4.97
CA LEU A 357 26.30 25.07 -5.79
C LEU A 357 26.71 25.30 -7.26
N PRO A 358 27.38 24.35 -7.93
CA PRO A 358 27.64 24.45 -9.36
C PRO A 358 26.31 24.41 -10.11
N ILE A 359 25.96 25.48 -10.82
CA ILE A 359 24.76 25.52 -11.66
C ILE A 359 25.04 24.60 -12.85
N PHE A 360 24.49 23.39 -12.79
CA PHE A 360 24.65 22.37 -13.82
C PHE A 360 24.03 22.84 -15.14
N ASN A 361 24.59 22.34 -16.23
CA ASN A 361 24.28 22.69 -17.61
C ASN A 361 22.74 22.73 -17.84
N PRO A 362 22.17 23.84 -18.35
CA PRO A 362 20.72 23.99 -18.56
C PRO A 362 20.12 22.87 -19.42
N ASN A 363 20.92 22.14 -20.20
CA ASN A 363 20.45 21.08 -21.07
C ASN A 363 20.06 19.74 -20.42
N GLN A 364 20.30 19.54 -19.12
CA GLN A 364 20.09 18.23 -18.45
C GLN A 364 18.93 18.17 -17.45
N ALA A 365 18.19 19.26 -17.22
CA ALA A 365 17.10 19.29 -16.25
C ALA A 365 15.72 19.35 -16.91
N GLY A 366 14.89 18.34 -16.65
CA GLY A 366 13.46 18.36 -16.97
C GLY A 366 12.60 18.59 -15.73
N LEU A 367 11.32 18.88 -15.93
CA LEU A 367 10.35 19.15 -14.86
C LEU A 367 10.23 18.01 -13.82
N HIS A 368 10.52 16.76 -14.24
CA HIS A 368 10.54 15.56 -13.39
C HIS A 368 11.67 15.55 -12.33
N ASN A 369 12.69 16.40 -12.49
CA ASN A 369 13.77 16.55 -11.50
C ASN A 369 13.40 17.55 -10.38
N LEU A 370 12.26 18.22 -10.46
CA LEU A 370 11.76 19.10 -9.41
C LEU A 370 11.22 18.24 -8.25
N SER A 371 12.05 18.00 -7.24
CA SER A 371 11.62 17.30 -6.02
C SER A 371 10.70 18.20 -5.18
N PHE A 372 9.61 17.63 -4.64
CA PHE A 372 8.75 18.26 -3.63
C PHE A 372 9.42 18.32 -2.25
N ASN A 373 10.61 18.91 -2.16
CA ASN A 373 11.30 19.10 -0.90
C ASN A 373 11.51 20.59 -0.63
N ALA A 374 11.49 20.96 0.65
CA ALA A 374 11.87 22.29 1.09
C ALA A 374 13.40 22.52 0.98
N LYS A 375 14.15 21.54 0.45
CA LYS A 375 15.58 21.68 0.18
C LYS A 375 15.71 22.51 -1.10
N TRP A 376 16.48 23.56 -0.98
CA TRP A 376 16.40 24.75 -1.80
C TRP A 376 16.69 24.55 -3.30
N VAL A 377 16.16 25.47 -4.11
CA VAL A 377 16.09 25.59 -5.58
C VAL A 377 17.47 25.76 -6.29
N GLY A 378 18.55 25.89 -5.52
CA GLY A 378 19.87 26.29 -6.00
C GLY A 378 20.53 25.40 -7.02
N THR A 379 20.43 24.09 -6.83
CA THR A 379 21.04 23.09 -7.70
C THR A 379 20.43 23.09 -9.09
N ALA A 380 19.26 23.72 -9.26
CA ALA A 380 18.42 23.59 -10.44
C ALA A 380 18.04 24.92 -11.09
N TRP A 381 18.54 26.09 -10.65
CA TRP A 381 18.06 27.40 -11.17
C TRP A 381 18.09 27.52 -12.70
N GLY A 382 19.21 27.13 -13.34
CA GLY A 382 19.31 27.09 -14.80
C GLY A 382 18.41 26.03 -15.45
N GLY A 383 18.17 24.91 -14.76
CA GLY A 383 17.24 23.87 -15.17
C GLY A 383 15.77 24.24 -15.03
N ILE A 384 15.42 25.08 -14.05
CA ILE A 384 14.07 25.55 -13.78
C ILE A 384 13.61 26.50 -14.87
N GLN A 385 14.48 27.39 -15.34
CA GLN A 385 14.16 28.28 -16.46
C GLN A 385 13.85 27.47 -17.72
N LYS A 386 14.70 26.49 -18.06
CA LYS A 386 14.43 25.58 -19.19
C LYS A 386 13.16 24.75 -18.98
N ALA A 387 12.93 24.24 -17.77
CA ALA A 387 11.71 23.51 -17.45
C ALA A 387 10.44 24.36 -17.58
N PHE A 388 10.52 25.67 -17.32
CA PHE A 388 9.42 26.60 -17.58
C PHE A 388 9.24 26.88 -19.07
N GLU A 389 10.31 26.92 -19.86
CA GLU A 389 10.26 27.09 -21.32
C GLU A 389 9.62 25.88 -22.02
N THR A 390 9.97 24.66 -21.60
CA THR A 390 9.48 23.41 -22.20
C THR A 390 8.21 22.85 -21.55
N ARG A 391 7.52 23.64 -20.72
CA ARG A 391 6.35 23.16 -19.96
C ARG A 391 5.18 22.80 -20.87
N ASN A 392 4.49 21.70 -20.56
CA ASN A 392 3.18 21.42 -21.13
C ASN A 392 2.08 22.13 -20.32
N PRO A 393 0.92 22.41 -20.91
CA PRO A 393 -0.22 22.96 -20.18
C PRO A 393 -0.67 22.07 -19.00
N ASP A 394 -0.52 20.76 -19.13
CA ASP A 394 -0.92 19.76 -18.12
C ASP A 394 -0.01 19.75 -16.88
N ASP A 395 1.16 20.39 -16.94
CA ASP A 395 2.12 20.47 -15.84
C ASP A 395 1.73 21.45 -14.73
N HIS A 396 0.55 22.09 -14.85
CA HIS A 396 0.06 23.11 -13.91
C HIS A 396 0.10 22.65 -12.44
N PHE A 397 -0.40 21.46 -12.14
CA PHE A 397 -0.48 20.95 -10.76
C PHE A 397 0.89 20.59 -10.18
N LEU A 398 1.81 20.13 -11.03
CA LEU A 398 3.18 19.82 -10.65
C LEU A 398 3.93 21.11 -10.28
N LEU A 399 3.82 22.14 -11.12
CA LEU A 399 4.38 23.46 -10.86
C LEU A 399 3.77 24.11 -9.62
N PHE A 400 2.45 24.08 -9.49
CA PHE A 400 1.74 24.57 -8.30
C PHE A 400 2.27 23.92 -7.02
N SER A 401 2.28 22.58 -6.98
CA SER A 401 2.70 21.81 -5.80
C SER A 401 4.17 22.07 -5.47
N TRP A 402 5.02 22.25 -6.47
CA TRP A 402 6.43 22.59 -6.29
C TRP A 402 6.63 24.01 -5.74
N VAL A 403 6.04 25.04 -6.37
CA VAL A 403 6.22 26.43 -5.91
C VAL A 403 5.62 26.65 -4.51
N VAL A 404 4.48 26.02 -4.21
CA VAL A 404 3.90 26.04 -2.86
C VAL A 404 4.84 25.39 -1.83
N SER A 405 5.48 24.28 -2.19
CA SER A 405 6.49 23.64 -1.33
C SER A 405 7.70 24.55 -1.08
N VAL A 406 8.16 25.27 -2.12
CA VAL A 406 9.24 26.27 -2.02
C VAL A 406 8.81 27.44 -1.13
N ALA A 407 7.57 27.94 -1.25
CA ALA A 407 7.05 29.03 -0.44
C ALA A 407 6.97 28.71 1.07
N PHE A 408 6.79 27.44 1.40
CA PHE A 408 6.79 26.95 2.78
C PHE A 408 8.20 26.83 3.40
N ALA A 409 9.26 26.84 2.60
CA ALA A 409 10.63 26.74 3.09
C ALA A 409 10.95 27.88 4.07
N LYS A 410 11.73 27.59 5.12
CA LYS A 410 12.09 28.59 6.15
C LYS A 410 12.99 29.67 5.58
N ASP A 411 13.94 29.28 4.74
CA ASP A 411 15.03 30.15 4.29
C ASP A 411 14.70 30.92 3.01
N ILE A 412 13.48 30.80 2.45
CA ILE A 412 13.09 31.53 1.24
C ILE A 412 12.64 32.95 1.59
N ASP A 413 13.06 33.91 0.78
CA ASP A 413 12.63 35.30 0.86
C ASP A 413 11.45 35.56 -0.10
N GLU A 414 10.58 36.49 0.28
CA GLU A 414 9.40 36.86 -0.51
C GLU A 414 9.78 37.43 -1.88
N SER A 415 10.88 38.20 -1.98
CA SER A 415 11.36 38.74 -3.26
C SER A 415 11.82 37.62 -4.19
N THR A 416 12.45 36.57 -3.65
CA THR A 416 12.87 35.40 -4.43
C THR A 416 11.67 34.64 -4.99
N LEU A 417 10.60 34.50 -4.19
CA LEU A 417 9.35 33.88 -4.65
C LEU A 417 8.68 34.70 -5.75
N SER A 418 8.61 36.02 -5.61
CA SER A 418 8.06 36.90 -6.66
C SER A 418 8.86 36.82 -7.96
N VAL A 419 10.19 36.79 -7.90
CA VAL A 419 11.02 36.63 -9.10
C VAL A 419 10.81 35.27 -9.75
N LEU A 420 10.72 34.19 -8.96
CA LEU A 420 10.45 32.84 -9.47
C LEU A 420 9.08 32.73 -10.17
N LEU A 421 8.03 33.26 -9.53
CA LEU A 421 6.69 33.35 -10.10
C LEU A 421 6.69 34.21 -11.37
N GLY A 422 7.43 35.32 -11.34
CA GLY A 422 7.62 36.20 -12.48
C GLY A 422 8.23 35.48 -13.68
N LEU A 423 9.30 34.71 -13.46
CA LEU A 423 9.92 33.90 -14.50
C LEU A 423 8.99 32.79 -15.02
N MET A 424 8.14 32.24 -14.16
CA MET A 424 7.19 31.20 -14.55
C MET A 424 6.03 31.73 -15.37
N PHE A 425 5.44 32.88 -15.00
CA PHE A 425 4.23 33.38 -15.62
C PHE A 425 4.44 34.36 -16.76
N TYR A 426 5.56 35.09 -16.79
CA TYR A 426 5.83 36.12 -17.79
C TYR A 426 7.00 35.73 -18.71
N PRO A 427 6.72 35.31 -19.96
CA PRO A 427 7.74 34.85 -20.90
C PRO A 427 8.87 35.85 -21.16
N GLN A 428 8.56 37.15 -21.16
CA GLN A 428 9.50 38.24 -21.45
C GLN A 428 10.72 38.26 -20.52
N TYR A 429 10.58 37.84 -19.27
CA TYR A 429 11.69 37.86 -18.32
C TYR A 429 12.56 36.60 -18.38
N ARG A 430 12.05 35.49 -18.96
CA ARG A 430 12.83 34.25 -19.14
C ARG A 430 13.99 34.47 -20.12
N LEU A 431 13.70 35.15 -21.23
CA LEU A 431 14.68 35.47 -22.27
C LEU A 431 15.77 36.46 -21.80
N MET A 432 15.45 37.30 -20.81
CA MET A 432 16.39 38.29 -20.26
C MET A 432 17.30 37.72 -19.18
N ALA A 433 16.88 36.66 -18.49
CA ALA A 433 17.52 36.24 -17.24
C ALA A 433 18.85 35.47 -17.43
N PHE A 434 19.13 34.91 -18.62
CA PHE A 434 20.26 34.00 -18.80
C PHE A 434 21.11 34.28 -20.05
N PRO A 435 22.43 34.53 -19.92
CA PRO A 435 23.33 34.56 -21.07
C PRO A 435 23.49 33.14 -21.64
N GLN A 436 23.04 32.94 -22.88
CA GLN A 436 23.08 31.63 -23.55
C GLN A 436 24.52 31.06 -23.57
N ASN A 437 24.66 29.77 -23.24
CA ASN A 437 25.89 28.97 -23.34
C ASN A 437 27.01 29.21 -22.30
N CYS A 438 26.71 29.76 -21.11
CA CYS A 438 27.72 29.95 -20.06
C CYS A 438 27.58 28.91 -18.92
N CYS A 439 28.66 28.16 -18.64
CA CYS A 439 28.80 27.46 -17.37
C CYS A 439 29.09 28.53 -16.28
N LEU A 440 28.23 28.61 -15.27
CA LEU A 440 28.36 29.56 -14.16
C LEU A 440 28.91 28.82 -12.93
N ASN A 441 30.05 29.29 -12.42
CA ASN A 441 30.56 28.88 -11.11
C ASN A 441 30.49 30.06 -10.16
N LEU A 442 29.37 30.18 -9.43
CA LEU A 442 29.09 31.34 -8.58
C LEU A 442 29.97 31.40 -7.33
N GLU A 443 30.60 30.29 -6.93
CA GLU A 443 31.60 30.26 -5.85
C GLU A 443 32.84 31.11 -6.19
N GLU A 444 33.10 31.33 -7.48
CA GLU A 444 34.27 32.09 -7.93
C GLU A 444 34.10 33.60 -7.76
N GLY A 445 32.88 34.06 -7.47
CA GLY A 445 32.52 35.47 -7.38
C GLY A 445 32.41 36.17 -8.74
N TYR A 446 32.13 37.47 -8.71
CA TYR A 446 31.99 38.33 -9.89
C TYR A 446 33.00 39.48 -9.95
N GLN A 447 33.87 39.60 -8.93
CA GLN A 447 34.91 40.62 -8.84
C GLN A 447 36.29 39.98 -9.01
N ALA A 448 37.24 40.75 -9.55
CA ALA A 448 38.61 40.31 -9.68
C ALA A 448 39.29 40.21 -8.30
N ASP A 449 39.51 38.98 -7.84
CA ASP A 449 40.20 38.70 -6.57
C ASP A 449 41.73 38.88 -6.74
N LEU A 450 42.24 39.96 -6.14
CA LEU A 450 43.67 40.30 -6.17
C LEU A 450 44.54 39.27 -5.41
N ALA A 451 44.02 38.68 -4.34
CA ALA A 451 44.76 37.68 -3.56
C ALA A 451 44.91 36.38 -4.37
N TRP A 452 43.84 35.95 -5.03
CA TRP A 452 43.90 34.82 -5.96
C TRP A 452 44.83 35.10 -7.15
N LEU A 453 44.76 36.30 -7.75
CA LEU A 453 45.63 36.68 -8.86
C LEU A 453 47.11 36.60 -8.47
N ARG A 454 47.48 37.12 -7.30
CA ARG A 454 48.85 37.03 -6.78
C ARG A 454 49.30 35.59 -6.59
N SER A 455 48.51 34.77 -5.89
CA SER A 455 48.83 33.36 -5.65
C SER A 455 48.95 32.56 -6.97
N SER A 456 48.06 32.83 -7.93
CA SER A 456 48.06 32.20 -9.24
C SER A 456 49.32 32.57 -10.05
N ILE A 457 49.74 33.83 -10.02
CA ILE A 457 50.98 34.29 -10.66
C ILE A 457 52.20 33.68 -9.97
N GLU A 458 52.25 33.67 -8.63
CA GLU A 458 53.34 33.09 -7.84
C GLU A 458 53.52 31.58 -8.10
N SER A 459 52.43 30.83 -8.25
CA SER A 459 52.47 29.39 -8.56
C SER A 459 53.14 29.06 -9.90
N HIS A 460 53.30 30.05 -10.79
CA HIS A 460 53.92 29.90 -12.10
C HIS A 460 55.35 30.44 -12.18
N TYR A 461 55.95 30.80 -11.04
CA TYR A 461 57.33 31.25 -10.96
C TYR A 461 58.29 30.21 -11.52
N ILE A 462 59.29 30.69 -12.26
CA ILE A 462 60.41 29.86 -12.68
C ILE A 462 61.42 29.87 -11.53
N GLU A 463 61.80 28.67 -11.08
CA GLU A 463 62.87 28.50 -10.10
C GLU A 463 64.18 29.08 -10.68
N PHE A 464 64.96 29.77 -9.85
CA PHE A 464 66.21 30.39 -10.26
C PHE A 464 67.16 29.39 -10.95
N ASP A 465 67.15 28.13 -10.51
CA ASP A 465 67.94 27.02 -11.04
C ASP A 465 67.63 26.67 -12.49
N LYS A 466 66.42 27.00 -12.96
CA LYS A 466 65.94 26.77 -14.32
C LYS A 466 65.96 28.05 -15.18
N SER A 467 66.45 29.16 -14.63
CA SER A 467 66.48 30.46 -15.32
C SER A 467 67.73 30.61 -16.20
N THR A 468 67.61 31.35 -17.30
CA THR A 468 68.73 31.73 -18.16
C THR A 468 69.70 32.73 -17.49
N MET A 469 69.26 33.39 -16.42
CA MET A 469 70.11 34.31 -15.64
C MET A 469 71.17 33.60 -14.81
N ARG A 470 70.94 32.35 -14.40
CA ARG A 470 71.94 31.55 -13.66
C ARG A 470 73.14 31.19 -14.54
N THR A 471 72.94 30.98 -15.84
CA THR A 471 74.02 30.65 -16.78
C THR A 471 74.84 31.87 -17.21
N GLN A 472 74.37 33.09 -16.94
CA GLN A 472 74.98 34.37 -17.35
C GLN A 472 75.62 35.14 -16.19
N VAL A 473 75.91 34.48 -15.05
CA VAL A 473 76.48 35.14 -13.86
C VAL A 473 77.97 35.44 -14.04
N GLU A 474 78.33 36.72 -14.16
CA GLU A 474 79.71 37.19 -14.10
C GLU A 474 80.08 37.77 -12.71
N PRO A 475 81.20 37.35 -12.10
CA PRO A 475 81.67 37.90 -10.82
C PRO A 475 82.23 39.32 -10.98
N LEU A 476 81.90 40.21 -10.06
CA LEU A 476 82.52 41.54 -9.99
C LEU A 476 83.95 41.44 -9.44
N ARG A 477 84.77 42.48 -9.66
CA ARG A 477 86.18 42.50 -9.23
C ARG A 477 86.28 42.35 -7.70
N GLY A 478 86.87 41.25 -7.23
CA GLY A 478 86.98 40.92 -5.80
C GLY A 478 85.80 40.13 -5.21
N GLU A 479 84.80 39.78 -6.02
CA GLU A 479 83.61 39.04 -5.59
C GLU A 479 83.84 37.52 -5.67
N SER A 480 83.50 36.79 -4.60
CA SER A 480 83.49 35.32 -4.66
C SER A 480 82.35 34.82 -5.55
N ARG A 481 82.54 33.69 -6.24
CA ARG A 481 81.49 33.07 -7.09
C ARG A 481 80.17 32.83 -6.34
N ARG A 482 80.25 32.51 -5.04
CA ARG A 482 79.07 32.35 -4.17
C ARG A 482 78.37 33.68 -3.84
N ALA A 483 79.10 34.79 -3.78
CA ALA A 483 78.52 36.11 -3.59
C ALA A 483 77.86 36.61 -4.89
N ALA A 484 78.50 36.40 -6.05
CA ALA A 484 77.94 36.72 -7.37
C ALA A 484 76.62 35.98 -7.63
N LEU A 485 76.58 34.68 -7.29
CA LEU A 485 75.35 33.89 -7.43
C LEU A 485 74.22 34.39 -6.52
N ARG A 486 74.52 34.71 -5.25
CA ARG A 486 73.52 35.27 -4.31
C ARG A 486 73.01 36.64 -4.74
N ARG A 487 73.87 37.50 -5.30
CA ARG A 487 73.48 38.80 -5.86
C ARG A 487 72.51 38.63 -7.03
N VAL A 488 72.86 37.78 -8.01
CA VAL A 488 72.00 37.55 -9.18
C VAL A 488 70.69 36.85 -8.78
N GLU A 489 70.72 35.94 -7.80
CA GLU A 489 69.49 35.32 -7.26
C GLU A 489 68.58 36.36 -6.57
N SER A 490 69.15 37.28 -5.78
CA SER A 490 68.40 38.37 -5.15
C SER A 490 67.80 39.32 -6.19
N LEU A 491 68.56 39.62 -7.25
CA LEU A 491 68.14 40.51 -8.33
C LEU A 491 67.04 39.84 -9.18
N PHE A 492 67.18 38.55 -9.47
CA PHE A 492 66.16 37.71 -10.11
C PHE A 492 64.85 37.69 -9.31
N LYS A 493 64.92 37.45 -7.99
CA LYS A 493 63.74 37.47 -7.10
C LYS A 493 63.08 38.85 -7.05
N SER A 494 63.86 39.93 -7.07
CA SER A 494 63.33 41.30 -7.11
C SER A 494 62.61 41.60 -8.43
N GLN A 495 63.24 41.30 -9.57
CA GLN A 495 62.65 41.51 -10.89
C GLN A 495 61.45 40.59 -11.16
N GLN A 496 61.47 39.36 -10.63
CA GLN A 496 60.34 38.43 -10.68
C GLN A 496 59.12 38.99 -9.95
N LYS A 497 59.31 39.57 -8.75
CA LYS A 497 58.23 40.24 -8.01
C LYS A 497 57.73 41.50 -8.73
N GLU A 498 58.65 42.33 -9.24
CA GLU A 498 58.29 43.54 -9.97
C GLU A 498 57.47 43.22 -11.24
N PHE A 499 57.89 42.20 -11.99
CA PHE A 499 57.16 41.71 -13.16
C PHE A 499 55.79 41.13 -12.78
N ALA A 500 55.70 40.37 -11.69
CA ALA A 500 54.43 39.86 -11.17
C ALA A 500 53.47 41.00 -10.78
N SER A 501 53.95 42.04 -10.10
CA SER A 501 53.16 43.23 -9.77
C SER A 501 52.73 44.02 -11.01
N SER A 502 53.59 44.12 -12.03
CA SER A 502 53.22 44.74 -13.31
C SER A 502 52.14 43.95 -14.04
N LEU A 503 52.20 42.61 -13.97
CA LEU A 503 51.20 41.72 -14.57
C LEU A 503 49.85 41.82 -13.85
N GLU A 504 49.86 41.85 -12.51
CA GLU A 504 48.66 42.08 -11.69
C GLU A 504 47.97 43.40 -12.06
N LYS A 505 48.74 44.50 -12.16
CA LYS A 505 48.22 45.82 -12.57
C LYS A 505 47.67 45.80 -13.99
N HIS A 506 48.32 45.09 -14.91
CA HIS A 506 47.86 44.94 -16.30
C HIS A 506 46.51 44.22 -16.38
N VAL A 507 46.35 43.11 -15.64
CA VAL A 507 45.10 42.35 -15.56
C VAL A 507 43.99 43.17 -14.90
N HIS A 508 44.28 43.85 -13.79
CA HIS A 508 43.31 44.67 -13.08
C HIS A 508 42.81 45.86 -13.92
N ARG A 509 43.69 46.48 -14.73
CA ARG A 509 43.31 47.60 -15.61
C ARG A 509 42.42 47.17 -16.78
N LEU A 510 42.65 45.98 -17.33
CA LEU A 510 41.89 45.48 -18.48
C LEU A 510 40.55 44.86 -18.06
N TRP A 511 40.41 44.41 -16.82
CA TRP A 511 39.14 43.95 -16.26
C TRP A 511 38.07 45.06 -16.32
N PRO A 512 36.82 44.78 -16.77
CA PRO A 512 36.20 43.49 -17.11
C PRO A 512 36.23 43.12 -18.61
N ARG A 513 37.13 43.69 -19.41
CA ARG A 513 37.28 43.41 -20.86
C ARG A 513 38.19 42.20 -21.13
N ALA A 514 38.25 41.78 -22.40
CA ALA A 514 39.12 40.68 -22.83
C ALA A 514 40.60 40.99 -22.55
N ILE A 515 41.28 40.08 -21.85
CA ILE A 515 42.68 40.26 -21.42
C ILE A 515 43.63 39.83 -22.54
N SER A 516 44.27 40.81 -23.17
CA SER A 516 45.38 40.62 -24.12
C SER A 516 46.69 40.29 -23.41
N ASP A 517 47.62 39.67 -24.13
CA ASP A 517 48.97 39.41 -23.63
C ASP A 517 49.70 40.73 -23.29
N PRO A 518 50.51 40.75 -22.20
CA PRO A 518 51.24 41.95 -21.82
C PRO A 518 52.34 42.27 -22.84
N ALA A 519 52.56 43.56 -23.13
CA ALA A 519 53.60 44.00 -24.08
C ALA A 519 55.01 43.49 -23.71
N ASN A 520 55.28 43.27 -22.42
CA ASN A 520 56.55 42.77 -21.88
C ASN A 520 56.61 41.23 -21.76
N ALA A 521 55.72 40.49 -22.43
CA ALA A 521 55.66 39.02 -22.36
C ALA A 521 56.98 38.33 -22.74
N ALA A 522 57.77 38.92 -23.65
CA ALA A 522 59.07 38.37 -24.06
C ALA A 522 60.09 38.40 -22.92
N VAL A 523 60.17 39.50 -22.17
CA VAL A 523 61.06 39.67 -21.01
C VAL A 523 60.56 38.83 -19.82
N GLY A 524 59.24 38.67 -19.70
CA GLY A 524 58.59 37.86 -18.66
C GLY A 524 58.88 36.37 -18.72
N LYS A 525 59.24 35.82 -19.89
CA LYS A 525 59.56 34.38 -20.06
C LYS A 525 60.76 33.91 -19.22
N THR A 526 61.64 34.83 -18.84
CA THR A 526 62.80 34.56 -17.98
C THR A 526 62.40 34.31 -16.52
N TYR A 527 61.29 34.90 -16.06
CA TYR A 527 60.89 34.91 -14.65
C TYR A 527 59.60 34.10 -14.37
N LEU A 528 58.72 33.98 -15.37
CA LEU A 528 57.40 33.39 -15.24
C LEU A 528 57.06 32.50 -16.45
N LYS A 529 56.33 31.41 -16.22
CA LYS A 529 55.68 30.64 -17.30
C LYS A 529 54.45 31.40 -17.84
N VAL A 530 54.67 32.55 -18.49
CA VAL A 530 53.65 33.50 -18.94
C VAL A 530 52.47 32.83 -19.67
N PRO A 531 52.66 31.89 -20.63
CA PRO A 531 51.53 31.28 -21.33
C PRO A 531 50.59 30.46 -20.43
N LYS A 532 51.14 29.74 -19.44
CA LYS A 532 50.35 28.92 -18.51
C LYS A 532 49.61 29.79 -17.50
N ALA A 533 50.30 30.79 -16.94
CA ALA A 533 49.70 31.77 -16.04
C ALA A 533 48.56 32.54 -16.73
N MET A 534 48.79 33.04 -17.95
CA MET A 534 47.77 33.78 -18.71
C MET A 534 46.59 32.89 -19.13
N HIS A 535 46.80 31.61 -19.42
CA HIS A 535 45.70 30.67 -19.68
C HIS A 535 44.79 30.52 -18.44
N GLN A 536 45.37 30.32 -17.26
CA GLN A 536 44.61 30.20 -16.02
C GLN A 536 43.91 31.50 -15.62
N ILE A 537 44.58 32.65 -15.76
CA ILE A 537 44.01 33.97 -15.49
C ILE A 537 42.85 34.25 -16.46
N ARG A 538 43.00 34.00 -17.76
CA ARG A 538 41.92 34.17 -18.75
C ARG A 538 40.71 33.29 -18.44
N ALA A 539 40.93 32.04 -18.06
CA ALA A 539 39.84 31.13 -17.67
C ALA A 539 39.06 31.66 -16.46
N ARG A 540 39.77 32.12 -15.42
CA ARG A 540 39.14 32.69 -14.22
C ARG A 540 38.43 34.01 -14.49
N CYS A 541 39.04 34.92 -15.24
CA CYS A 541 38.41 36.18 -15.64
C CYS A 541 37.18 35.95 -16.52
N LYS A 542 37.18 34.92 -17.39
CA LYS A 542 35.97 34.53 -18.14
C LYS A 542 34.84 34.11 -17.19
N SER A 543 35.14 33.34 -16.14
CA SER A 543 34.16 32.93 -15.14
C SER A 543 33.62 34.13 -14.35
N TRP A 544 34.49 35.01 -13.85
CA TRP A 544 34.08 36.27 -13.21
C TRP A 544 33.21 37.14 -14.11
N HIS A 545 33.50 37.18 -15.41
CA HIS A 545 32.78 38.03 -16.36
C HIS A 545 31.39 37.46 -16.63
N ASN A 546 31.29 36.14 -16.81
CA ASN A 546 30.01 35.44 -16.94
C ASN A 546 29.14 35.62 -15.68
N ASN A 547 29.75 35.55 -14.50
CA ASN A 547 29.08 35.78 -13.22
C ASN A 547 28.61 37.24 -13.06
N LEU A 548 29.39 38.21 -13.54
CA LEU A 548 29.01 39.63 -13.56
C LEU A 548 27.83 39.87 -14.52
N LEU A 549 27.87 39.30 -15.72
CA LEU A 549 26.76 39.39 -16.69
C LEU A 549 25.47 38.76 -16.14
N PHE A 550 25.60 37.64 -15.41
CA PHE A 550 24.47 37.00 -14.75
C PHE A 550 23.89 37.86 -13.60
N LEU A 551 24.73 38.54 -12.82
CA LEU A 551 24.25 39.46 -11.80
C LEU A 551 23.50 40.65 -12.43
N GLN A 552 24.06 41.24 -13.49
CA GLN A 552 23.43 42.35 -14.22
C GLN A 552 22.10 41.94 -14.87
N SER A 553 22.00 40.73 -15.40
CA SER A 553 20.72 40.22 -15.95
C SER A 553 19.68 40.05 -14.85
N LEU A 554 20.05 39.52 -13.69
CA LEU A 554 19.16 39.41 -12.52
C LEU A 554 18.72 40.79 -12.02
N GLU A 555 19.61 41.78 -11.97
CA GLU A 555 19.29 43.16 -11.59
C GLU A 555 18.27 43.77 -12.55
N GLN A 556 18.45 43.59 -13.86
CA GLN A 556 17.51 44.09 -14.86
C GLN A 556 16.14 43.41 -14.76
N VAL A 557 16.10 42.09 -14.55
CA VAL A 557 14.86 41.34 -14.36
C VAL A 557 14.14 41.81 -13.10
N CYS A 558 14.84 41.91 -11.97
CA CYS A 558 14.28 42.40 -10.71
C CYS A 558 13.75 43.82 -10.87
N PHE A 559 14.49 44.70 -11.56
CA PHE A 559 14.06 46.08 -11.82
C PHE A 559 12.78 46.13 -12.65
N ASN A 560 12.72 45.38 -13.76
CA ASN A 560 11.55 45.40 -14.64
C ASN A 560 10.30 44.75 -13.99
N MET A 561 10.49 43.72 -13.16
CA MET A 561 9.38 43.06 -12.46
C MET A 561 8.77 43.93 -11.35
N ARG A 562 9.49 44.92 -10.82
CA ARG A 562 8.96 45.87 -9.83
C ARG A 562 7.86 46.78 -10.39
N CYS A 563 7.80 46.93 -11.70
CA CYS A 563 6.76 47.70 -12.39
C CYS A 563 5.44 46.93 -12.54
N ILE A 564 5.40 45.64 -12.19
CA ILE A 564 4.18 44.83 -12.21
C ILE A 564 3.32 45.21 -11.01
N THR A 565 2.03 45.46 -11.24
CA THR A 565 1.07 45.82 -10.21
C THR A 565 0.92 44.71 -9.16
N LEU A 566 1.00 45.10 -7.89
CA LEU A 566 0.70 44.24 -6.75
C LEU A 566 -0.79 44.38 -6.42
N SER A 567 -1.52 43.27 -6.27
CA SER A 567 -2.71 43.31 -5.40
C SER A 567 -2.39 42.57 -4.12
N PRO A 568 -2.60 43.19 -2.95
CA PRO A 568 -2.66 42.43 -1.72
C PRO A 568 -3.96 41.62 -1.73
N THR A 569 -3.92 40.36 -2.12
CA THR A 569 -5.03 39.45 -1.85
C THR A 569 -5.11 39.30 -0.33
N ILE A 570 -6.06 40.01 0.31
CA ILE A 570 -6.27 39.95 1.75
C ILE A 570 -6.95 38.61 2.04
N PHE A 571 -6.15 37.61 2.40
CA PHE A 571 -6.70 36.43 3.06
C PHE A 571 -7.05 36.82 4.49
N GLY A 572 -8.32 36.65 4.86
CA GLY A 572 -8.73 36.78 6.25
C GLY A 572 -7.84 35.88 7.10
N THR A 573 -7.19 36.46 8.12
CA THR A 573 -6.55 35.70 9.18
C THR A 573 -7.58 34.71 9.72
N ILE A 574 -7.25 33.42 9.71
CA ILE A 574 -8.13 32.41 10.30
C ILE A 574 -8.24 32.76 11.78
N ASP A 575 -9.45 33.10 12.20
CA ASP A 575 -9.75 33.45 13.58
C ASP A 575 -9.41 32.24 14.46
N GLN A 576 -8.38 32.39 15.31
CA GLN A 576 -7.92 31.34 16.22
C GLN A 576 -8.91 31.07 17.37
N THR A 577 -10.02 31.82 17.40
CA THR A 577 -11.04 31.80 18.44
C THR A 577 -12.13 30.76 18.19
N LEU A 578 -12.08 30.00 17.09
CA LEU A 578 -12.95 28.83 16.95
C LEU A 578 -12.68 27.90 18.15
N PRO A 579 -13.67 27.69 19.04
CA PRO A 579 -13.49 26.78 20.15
C PRO A 579 -13.10 25.43 19.58
N LEU A 580 -12.03 24.84 20.13
CA LEU A 580 -11.65 23.46 19.84
C LEU A 580 -12.95 22.64 19.87
N PRO A 581 -13.32 21.93 18.79
CA PRO A 581 -14.48 21.08 18.81
C PRO A 581 -14.37 20.21 20.05
N ALA A 582 -15.27 20.40 21.02
CA ALA A 582 -15.30 19.56 22.20
C ALA A 582 -15.25 18.12 21.71
N ALA A 583 -14.34 17.30 22.29
CA ALA A 583 -14.22 15.90 21.92
C ALA A 583 -15.62 15.29 22.04
N ARG A 584 -16.28 15.09 20.90
CA ARG A 584 -17.63 14.56 20.89
C ARG A 584 -17.51 13.14 21.43
N ASP A 585 -18.09 12.89 22.59
CA ASP A 585 -18.25 11.55 23.15
C ASP A 585 -19.34 10.82 22.36
N VAL A 586 -19.02 10.53 21.09
CA VAL A 586 -19.89 9.85 20.15
C VAL A 586 -19.32 8.46 19.95
N HIS A 587 -20.17 7.45 20.10
CA HIS A 587 -19.81 6.08 19.74
C HIS A 587 -19.35 6.05 18.28
N ARG A 588 -18.06 5.75 18.07
CA ARG A 588 -17.42 5.82 16.75
C ARG A 588 -17.81 4.67 15.81
N HIS A 589 -18.62 3.74 16.29
CA HIS A 589 -19.24 2.70 15.50
C HIS A 589 -20.73 2.57 15.89
N ILE A 590 -21.55 2.22 14.92
CA ILE A 590 -23.00 2.03 15.10
C ILE A 590 -23.30 0.55 14.88
N ARG A 591 -23.81 -0.12 15.92
CA ARG A 591 -24.34 -1.48 15.81
C ARG A 591 -25.83 -1.41 15.48
N ILE A 592 -26.35 -2.51 14.93
CA ILE A 592 -27.78 -2.62 14.67
C ILE A 592 -28.62 -2.46 15.94
N ASN A 593 -28.13 -2.96 17.08
CA ASN A 593 -28.77 -2.77 18.39
C ASN A 593 -28.82 -1.29 18.80
N HIS A 594 -27.86 -0.45 18.40
CA HIS A 594 -27.90 0.98 18.68
C HIS A 594 -29.00 1.67 17.85
N LEU A 595 -29.23 1.21 16.61
CA LEU A 595 -30.34 1.68 15.79
C LEU A 595 -31.69 1.33 16.45
N PHE A 596 -31.85 0.07 16.87
CA PHE A 596 -33.10 -0.38 17.49
C PHE A 596 -33.32 0.16 18.91
N ALA A 597 -32.27 0.44 19.67
CA ALA A 597 -32.38 1.07 20.99
C ALA A 597 -32.80 2.54 20.90
N SER A 598 -32.52 3.22 19.78
CA SER A 598 -32.93 4.62 19.56
C SER A 598 -34.37 4.76 19.07
N THR A 599 -34.95 3.69 18.53
CA THR A 599 -36.37 3.60 18.22
C THR A 599 -37.12 3.10 19.45
N ASN A 600 -37.77 4.01 20.19
CA ASN A 600 -38.92 3.63 20.98
C ASN A 600 -39.96 3.05 20.01
N ALA A 601 -39.96 1.73 19.84
CA ALA A 601 -41.06 1.06 19.16
C ALA A 601 -42.33 1.52 19.88
N LEU A 602 -43.27 2.11 19.12
CA LEU A 602 -44.63 2.30 19.61
C LEU A 602 -45.10 0.91 20.02
N GLY A 603 -45.08 0.64 21.32
CA GLY A 603 -45.61 -0.59 21.86
C GLY A 603 -46.99 -0.76 21.26
N ILE A 604 -47.26 -1.94 20.69
CA ILE A 604 -48.63 -2.35 20.45
C ILE A 604 -49.26 -2.25 21.84
N SER A 605 -50.05 -1.20 22.08
CA SER A 605 -50.83 -1.11 23.29
C SER A 605 -51.63 -2.39 23.33
N SER A 606 -51.48 -3.13 24.43
CA SER A 606 -52.28 -4.29 24.74
C SER A 606 -53.76 -3.91 24.58
N ARG A 607 -54.30 -4.10 23.38
CA ARG A 607 -55.72 -4.32 23.20
C ARG A 607 -55.88 -5.78 23.55
N ASP A 608 -56.56 -6.00 24.67
CA ASP A 608 -56.83 -7.29 25.27
C ASP A 608 -57.31 -8.30 24.21
N PHE A 609 -56.39 -9.13 23.72
CA PHE A 609 -56.74 -10.40 23.10
C PHE A 609 -56.65 -11.46 24.18
N SER A 610 -57.65 -11.51 25.06
CA SER A 610 -57.86 -12.63 25.96
C SER A 610 -58.40 -13.82 25.17
N VAL A 611 -57.53 -14.54 24.46
CA VAL A 611 -57.88 -15.87 23.95
C VAL A 611 -57.62 -16.86 25.09
N GLN A 612 -58.69 -17.41 25.66
CA GLN A 612 -58.60 -18.47 26.65
C GLN A 612 -58.12 -19.77 25.98
N LEU A 613 -56.83 -20.07 26.14
CA LEU A 613 -56.14 -21.28 25.68
C LEU A 613 -56.07 -22.49 26.67
N PRO A 614 -56.86 -22.65 27.77
CA PRO A 614 -56.51 -23.66 28.78
C PRO A 614 -56.56 -25.14 28.34
N ASN A 615 -57.20 -25.50 27.21
CA ASN A 615 -57.59 -26.89 26.95
C ASN A 615 -56.99 -27.54 25.69
N VAL A 616 -55.97 -26.96 25.07
CA VAL A 616 -55.43 -27.50 23.81
C VAL A 616 -54.29 -28.50 24.03
N VAL A 617 -53.70 -28.55 25.22
CA VAL A 617 -52.46 -29.30 25.46
C VAL A 617 -52.59 -30.20 26.69
N ILE A 618 -52.63 -31.53 26.47
CA ILE A 618 -52.68 -32.55 27.54
C ILE A 618 -51.33 -33.29 27.62
N LYS A 619 -50.96 -33.67 28.85
CA LYS A 619 -49.66 -34.17 29.27
C LYS A 619 -49.66 -35.70 29.36
N THR A 620 -48.73 -36.39 28.68
CA THR A 620 -48.52 -37.85 28.82
C THR A 620 -47.04 -38.19 29.03
N GLU A 621 -46.78 -39.20 29.87
CA GLU A 621 -45.44 -39.61 30.32
C GLU A 621 -44.89 -40.79 29.49
N SER A 622 -43.61 -40.74 29.08
CA SER A 622 -42.90 -41.88 28.47
C SER A 622 -41.50 -42.08 29.06
N ALA A 623 -41.16 -43.33 29.40
CA ALA A 623 -40.08 -43.67 30.34
C ALA A 623 -38.73 -44.13 29.72
N ASN A 624 -38.60 -44.25 28.39
CA ASN A 624 -37.55 -45.13 27.83
C ASN A 624 -36.16 -44.51 27.51
N GLU A 625 -35.95 -43.20 27.60
CA GLU A 625 -34.63 -42.60 27.24
C GLU A 625 -33.77 -42.20 28.47
N ALA A 626 -34.33 -42.20 29.68
CA ALA A 626 -33.62 -41.77 30.90
C ALA A 626 -32.45 -42.71 31.27
N CYS A 627 -32.52 -43.98 30.88
CA CYS A 627 -31.55 -45.01 31.24
C CYS A 627 -30.19 -44.85 30.54
N LEU A 628 -30.16 -44.33 29.31
CA LEU A 628 -28.91 -44.13 28.57
C LEU A 628 -28.12 -42.91 29.07
N VAL A 629 -28.82 -41.86 29.48
CA VAL A 629 -28.20 -40.61 29.97
C VAL A 629 -27.64 -40.80 31.39
N SER A 630 -28.33 -41.56 32.25
CA SER A 630 -27.81 -41.92 33.59
C SER A 630 -26.61 -42.87 33.50
N ALA A 631 -26.60 -43.80 32.54
CA ALA A 631 -25.45 -44.66 32.25
C ALA A 631 -24.23 -43.86 31.72
N LEU A 632 -24.47 -42.78 30.95
CA LEU A 632 -23.41 -41.87 30.51
C LEU A 632 -22.85 -41.06 31.68
N GLY A 633 -23.72 -40.51 32.54
CA GLY A 633 -23.32 -39.73 33.72
C GLY A 633 -22.46 -40.53 34.70
N SER A 634 -22.86 -41.76 35.02
CA SER A 634 -22.08 -42.68 35.86
C SER A 634 -20.72 -43.04 35.27
N ARG A 635 -20.63 -43.19 33.95
CA ARG A 635 -19.35 -43.42 33.26
C ARG A 635 -18.44 -42.19 33.28
N ILE A 636 -18.98 -40.98 33.12
CA ILE A 636 -18.19 -39.74 33.21
C ILE A 636 -17.69 -39.52 34.65
N ALA A 637 -18.50 -39.82 35.66
CA ALA A 637 -18.10 -39.78 37.07
C ALA A 637 -16.89 -40.68 37.36
N SER A 638 -16.84 -41.88 36.75
CA SER A 638 -15.70 -42.82 36.93
C SER A 638 -14.38 -42.35 36.31
N LEU A 639 -14.40 -41.31 35.47
CA LEU A 639 -13.24 -40.79 34.76
C LEU A 639 -12.67 -39.50 35.37
N ALA A 640 -13.39 -38.86 36.30
CA ALA A 640 -12.97 -37.62 36.96
C ALA A 640 -11.88 -37.89 38.00
N LYS A 641 -10.77 -37.13 37.93
CA LYS A 641 -9.59 -37.23 38.81
C LYS A 641 -9.18 -35.88 39.42
N LEU A 642 -9.64 -34.76 38.87
CA LEU A 642 -9.34 -33.40 39.35
C LEU A 642 -10.54 -32.76 40.07
N PRO A 643 -10.33 -31.82 41.03
CA PRO A 643 -11.43 -31.18 41.77
C PRO A 643 -12.44 -30.44 40.87
N GLN A 644 -11.94 -29.84 39.79
CA GLN A 644 -12.76 -29.13 38.80
C GLN A 644 -13.63 -30.08 37.97
N GLU A 645 -13.15 -31.32 37.76
CA GLU A 645 -13.89 -32.38 37.09
C GLU A 645 -15.00 -32.93 38.01
N GLY A 646 -14.74 -32.97 39.32
CA GLY A 646 -15.74 -33.28 40.34
C GLY A 646 -16.93 -32.32 40.30
N CYS A 647 -16.68 -31.00 40.30
CA CYS A 647 -17.76 -30.01 40.19
C CYS A 647 -18.55 -30.14 38.88
N TYR A 648 -17.88 -30.43 37.75
CA TYR A 648 -18.58 -30.67 36.49
C TYR A 648 -19.49 -31.92 36.55
N VAL A 649 -19.01 -33.00 37.18
CA VAL A 649 -19.81 -34.22 37.40
C VAL A 649 -21.02 -33.95 38.29
N GLU A 650 -20.87 -33.12 39.33
CA GLU A 650 -21.96 -32.71 40.20
C GLU A 650 -23.02 -31.91 39.44
N TYR A 651 -22.62 -30.88 38.69
CA TYR A 651 -23.55 -30.10 37.86
C TYR A 651 -24.20 -30.93 36.74
N LEU A 652 -23.46 -31.89 36.18
CA LEU A 652 -23.99 -32.83 35.19
C LEU A 652 -25.02 -33.77 35.83
N ALA A 653 -24.75 -34.31 37.02
CA ALA A 653 -25.69 -35.16 37.74
C ALA A 653 -26.95 -34.38 38.14
N GLU A 654 -26.80 -33.13 38.58
CA GLU A 654 -27.90 -32.24 38.89
C GLU A 654 -28.73 -31.91 37.64
N SER A 655 -28.08 -31.64 36.51
CA SER A 655 -28.75 -31.42 35.21
C SER A 655 -29.45 -32.68 34.70
N ILE A 656 -28.86 -33.88 34.87
CA ILE A 656 -29.48 -35.16 34.50
C ILE A 656 -30.70 -35.44 35.38
N ASN A 657 -30.63 -35.14 36.68
CA ASN A 657 -31.77 -35.26 37.58
C ASN A 657 -32.89 -34.27 37.22
N GLN A 658 -32.56 -33.02 36.87
CA GLN A 658 -33.54 -32.05 36.37
C GLN A 658 -34.13 -32.46 35.01
N PHE A 659 -33.32 -33.07 34.14
CA PHE A 659 -33.77 -33.54 32.82
C PHE A 659 -34.67 -34.78 32.94
N GLY A 660 -34.37 -35.70 33.86
CA GLY A 660 -35.21 -36.84 34.19
C GLY A 660 -36.58 -36.45 34.74
N GLN A 661 -36.71 -35.26 35.33
CA GLN A 661 -37.97 -34.71 35.83
C GLN A 661 -38.84 -34.03 34.74
N ASN A 662 -38.32 -33.81 33.52
CA ASN A 662 -38.99 -33.02 32.48
C ASN A 662 -39.17 -33.76 31.15
N LYS A 663 -39.78 -34.95 31.19
CA LYS A 663 -40.41 -35.52 30.00
C LYS A 663 -41.88 -35.11 29.93
N GLN A 664 -42.13 -33.94 29.33
CA GLN A 664 -43.47 -33.50 28.99
C GLN A 664 -43.61 -33.56 27.46
N GLN A 665 -44.31 -34.58 26.95
CA GLN A 665 -44.86 -34.54 25.60
C GLN A 665 -46.21 -33.84 25.64
N PHE A 666 -46.44 -32.98 24.64
CA PHE A 666 -47.63 -32.17 24.49
C PHE A 666 -48.34 -32.59 23.21
N CYS A 667 -49.57 -33.10 23.31
CA CYS A 667 -50.45 -33.35 22.16
C CYS A 667 -51.47 -32.22 22.02
N LEU A 668 -51.78 -31.85 20.77
CA LEU A 668 -52.82 -30.88 20.44
C LEU A 668 -54.18 -31.58 20.38
N THR A 669 -55.11 -31.18 21.24
CA THR A 669 -56.50 -31.66 21.20
C THR A 669 -57.45 -30.53 20.87
N VAL A 670 -58.40 -30.77 19.96
CA VAL A 670 -59.53 -29.87 19.70
C VAL A 670 -60.80 -30.66 19.99
N ASN A 671 -61.62 -30.19 20.94
CA ASN A 671 -62.87 -30.82 21.36
C ASN A 671 -62.76 -32.29 21.84
N GLY A 672 -61.64 -32.68 22.45
CA GLY A 672 -61.50 -33.97 23.13
C GLY A 672 -61.07 -35.16 22.25
N GLU A 673 -60.74 -34.94 20.98
CA GLU A 673 -60.11 -35.95 20.12
C GLU A 673 -58.66 -35.55 19.78
N GLU A 674 -57.75 -36.53 19.79
CA GLU A 674 -56.35 -36.37 19.38
C GLU A 674 -56.27 -36.21 17.86
N LEU A 675 -55.64 -35.12 17.41
CA LEU A 675 -55.29 -34.96 16.00
C LEU A 675 -54.03 -35.79 15.71
N HIS A 676 -54.20 -36.88 14.96
CA HIS A 676 -53.10 -37.75 14.49
C HIS A 676 -52.06 -37.02 13.63
#